data_AF-A0A938T044-F1
#
_entry.id   AF-A0A938T044-F1
#
_cell.length_a   1.000
_cell.length_b   1.000
_cell.length_c   1.000
_cell.angle_alpha   90.00
_cell.angle_beta   90.00
_cell.angle_gamma   90.00
#
_symmetry.space_group_name_H-M   'P 1'
#
loop_
_entity.id
_entity.type
_entity.pdbx_description
1 polymer ?
#
loop_
_entity_poly.entity_id
_entity_poly.type
_entity_poly.pdbx_seq_one_letter_code
_entity_poly.pdbx_strand_id
1 'polypeptide(L)'
;MPCSSPPSRPGHRRRAGPCGMYGGWTVPLARAIQTRALAVGLSVLCCLSGEAAAGSAPSLPDNQAVEFLSHDLSLDLIPDQHRIKATDRLTLKVLAPSLDQVSVILNAGLSVTAARRQVGTQSQPLSFVTEPGQVREAGGREAGRRVTVQVNGEVPSGQVLVLDLSYEGTINDPPRESRQLRFVTPSETSGHIGSEGVYLSGETRWYPDQAGSLATFRVTVTTPQGWQAVTHGREVRRAGKAQATTTEWEVSAKTEALTLVANRFTVNRRNWLDATGRPIEVVTYLFPEEAPLAEDYLDASVRYLEAYAKLLGPYPFPKFAVVENFFASGLGMPSFTLLGSGVVKRRYTQPYALGHEIVHSWFGNWVLNDVEAGNWVEGLTTYLANYYHDELAGKAEQAREQRRMMVLGYAVYVRPEDDYPVGRFRQKVDQKDNAIGYQKAAMVFHMLRREVGEEIFWGGLKKLVADYGGRYGTWREVERVFSDMAGRDLRWFFAQWVERTGAPSLTVREAVTQGEASSSGGYSLKVRIAQTGDPYRLSLPVSVKLAGGRTVEALATIDSAEQEIVLDVPSKPISVAIDPAFHSFRRLSREQVPPMLNLFVTGRQRSVVLPSEGPEASLAPYVELAGHMTSREPDVAKFSDHADHEAVLPGGSVLVLGGPGQNRLAGAVAQVCGKGVRLEPDRFTVGGTTYDGAGSALLLSCRRADRTGDVVTLFYGLTPQAAATVARLLFFYGWQSYLVFHEGAVVARGDFSPSRDEGEVAVDAQ
;
A
#
# COMPACT_ATOMS: atom_id res chain seq x y z
N MET A 1 36.52 11.74 53.62
CA MET A 1 37.69 12.63 53.38
C MET A 1 37.98 12.62 51.88
N PRO A 2 38.36 13.75 51.26
CA PRO A 2 37.98 15.15 51.53
C PRO A 2 37.09 15.70 50.38
N CYS A 3 36.03 16.46 50.67
CA CYS A 3 35.93 17.94 50.50
C CYS A 3 35.61 18.41 49.05
N SER A 4 34.78 19.43 48.79
CA SER A 4 33.90 20.24 49.66
C SER A 4 32.94 21.09 48.80
N SER A 5 31.77 21.44 49.36
CA SER A 5 30.69 22.25 48.73
C SER A 5 30.88 23.78 48.99
N PRO A 6 29.82 24.62 48.96
CA PRO A 6 29.28 25.44 47.85
C PRO A 6 29.54 26.97 48.14
N PRO A 7 28.69 28.02 47.92
CA PRO A 7 27.43 28.19 47.16
C PRO A 7 27.28 29.54 46.37
N SER A 8 26.05 29.79 45.88
CA SER A 8 25.30 31.09 45.89
C SER A 8 24.90 31.80 44.58
N ARG A 9 23.59 32.10 44.48
CA ARG A 9 22.92 33.16 43.68
C ARG A 9 22.90 34.47 44.53
N PRO A 10 22.29 35.64 44.17
CA PRO A 10 21.49 36.02 42.98
C PRO A 10 21.71 37.46 42.41
N GLY A 11 20.96 37.86 41.35
CA GLY A 11 20.29 39.18 41.35
C GLY A 11 20.48 40.20 40.19
N HIS A 12 19.32 40.66 39.65
CA HIS A 12 18.96 42.04 39.27
C HIS A 12 19.18 42.68 37.85
N ARG A 13 18.01 43.07 37.26
CA ARG A 13 17.60 44.38 36.68
C ARG A 13 17.91 44.81 35.23
N ARG A 14 16.83 44.78 34.42
CA ARG A 14 16.22 45.87 33.58
C ARG A 14 17.10 46.94 32.89
N ARG A 15 16.96 47.02 31.55
CA ARG A 15 16.68 48.17 30.63
C ARG A 15 16.97 47.67 29.18
N ALA A 16 16.46 48.14 28.05
CA ALA A 16 15.41 49.06 27.58
C ALA A 16 15.32 48.86 26.02
N GLY A 17 14.34 49.43 25.30
CA GLY A 17 14.24 49.36 23.82
C GLY A 17 15.31 50.17 23.07
N PRO A 18 15.33 50.20 21.71
CA PRO A 18 14.24 50.71 20.85
C PRO A 18 13.76 49.71 19.75
N CYS A 19 12.49 49.74 19.31
CA CYS A 19 11.94 50.51 18.16
C CYS A 19 12.64 50.32 16.79
N GLY A 20 11.91 49.71 15.86
CA GLY A 20 12.15 49.73 14.41
C GLY A 20 10.81 49.57 13.69
N MET A 21 10.40 50.58 12.91
CA MET A 21 9.13 50.64 12.17
C MET A 21 9.31 50.35 10.67
N TYR A 22 8.18 50.26 9.97
CA TYR A 22 7.99 50.24 8.50
C TYR A 22 8.27 48.90 7.79
N GLY A 23 7.40 48.45 6.88
CA GLY A 23 6.13 49.04 6.47
C GLY A 23 5.27 48.08 5.65
N GLY A 24 3.95 48.16 5.83
CA GLY A 24 3.00 47.41 5.01
C GLY A 24 2.78 48.09 3.66
N TRP A 25 2.64 47.29 2.61
CA TRP A 25 2.23 47.76 1.29
C TRP A 25 0.79 47.35 1.01
N THR A 26 -0.11 48.32 1.08
CA THR A 26 -1.47 48.24 0.54
C THR A 26 -1.54 49.13 -0.70
N VAL A 27 -1.96 48.57 -1.83
CA VAL A 27 -2.22 49.31 -3.09
C VAL A 27 -3.52 48.74 -3.71
N PRO A 28 -4.41 49.56 -4.31
CA PRO A 28 -5.84 49.40 -4.04
C PRO A 28 -6.72 48.93 -5.21
N LEU A 29 -8.02 48.97 -4.92
CA LEU A 29 -9.21 48.56 -5.68
C LEU A 29 -9.33 48.97 -7.17
N ALA A 30 -10.10 48.10 -7.84
CA ALA A 30 -11.19 48.39 -8.79
C ALA A 30 -10.90 48.69 -10.27
N ARG A 31 -11.52 47.87 -11.12
CA ARG A 31 -12.43 48.35 -12.17
C ARG A 31 -13.59 47.38 -12.38
N ALA A 32 -14.82 47.87 -12.23
CA ALA A 32 -16.03 47.19 -12.66
C ALA A 32 -16.32 47.54 -14.12
N ILE A 33 -16.87 46.58 -14.88
CA ILE A 33 -17.49 46.85 -16.19
C ILE A 33 -18.90 46.26 -16.15
N GLN A 34 -19.90 47.14 -16.21
CA GLN A 34 -21.27 46.78 -16.53
C GLN A 34 -21.42 46.76 -18.06
N THR A 35 -22.07 45.74 -18.60
CA THR A 35 -22.72 45.85 -19.90
C THR A 35 -24.07 45.14 -19.88
N ARG A 36 -25.06 45.74 -20.53
CA ARG A 36 -26.48 45.38 -20.45
C ARG A 36 -26.83 44.18 -21.32
N ALA A 37 -27.92 43.52 -20.93
CA ALA A 37 -28.59 42.48 -21.72
C ALA A 37 -29.16 43.02 -23.04
N LEU A 38 -29.30 42.11 -24.01
CA LEU A 38 -30.26 42.21 -25.11
C LEU A 38 -30.72 40.77 -25.44
N ALA A 39 -32.04 40.56 -25.49
CA ALA A 39 -32.64 39.24 -25.55
C ALA A 39 -33.49 39.05 -26.82
N VAL A 40 -33.15 38.03 -27.61
CA VAL A 40 -33.96 37.33 -28.62
C VAL A 40 -33.31 35.93 -28.76
N GLY A 41 -33.99 34.80 -28.87
CA GLY A 41 -35.43 34.50 -28.77
C GLY A 41 -35.70 33.09 -29.31
N LEU A 42 -36.32 32.22 -28.49
CA LEU A 42 -36.83 30.87 -28.80
C LEU A 42 -35.87 29.83 -29.42
N SER A 43 -35.65 28.74 -28.68
CA SER A 43 -36.22 27.43 -29.06
C SER A 43 -36.30 26.47 -27.86
N VAL A 44 -37.45 25.80 -27.77
CA VAL A 44 -37.90 24.89 -26.70
C VAL A 44 -37.02 23.64 -26.61
N LEU A 45 -36.65 23.19 -25.40
CA LEU A 45 -36.72 21.76 -25.01
C LEU A 45 -36.63 21.54 -23.48
N CYS A 46 -37.55 20.72 -22.97
CA CYS A 46 -37.59 19.98 -21.69
C CYS A 46 -36.91 20.55 -20.42
N CYS A 47 -37.76 20.95 -19.46
CA CYS A 47 -37.36 21.04 -18.06
C CYS A 47 -37.12 19.63 -17.48
N LEU A 48 -35.88 19.36 -17.04
CA LEU A 48 -35.61 18.38 -15.99
C LEU A 48 -34.77 19.08 -14.93
N SER A 49 -35.42 19.42 -13.82
CA SER A 49 -34.77 19.93 -12.61
C SER A 49 -33.95 18.81 -11.97
N GLY A 50 -32.66 18.75 -12.31
CA GLY A 50 -31.71 17.90 -11.60
C GLY A 50 -31.44 18.45 -10.21
N GLU A 51 -32.32 18.13 -9.25
CA GLU A 51 -31.96 18.25 -7.84
C GLU A 51 -30.75 17.35 -7.58
N ALA A 52 -29.64 17.95 -7.20
CA ALA A 52 -28.48 17.21 -6.74
C ALA A 52 -28.87 16.49 -5.44
N ALA A 53 -29.21 15.20 -5.56
CA ALA A 53 -29.56 14.37 -4.43
C ALA A 53 -28.42 14.44 -3.41
N ALA A 54 -28.70 15.04 -2.25
CA ALA A 54 -27.82 15.00 -1.10
C ALA A 54 -27.71 13.53 -0.68
N GLY A 55 -26.64 12.87 -1.14
CA GLY A 55 -26.38 11.47 -0.83
C GLY A 55 -26.33 11.31 0.68
N SER A 56 -27.29 10.56 1.22
CA SER A 56 -27.26 10.11 2.60
C SER A 56 -25.93 9.40 2.86
N ALA A 57 -25.33 9.64 4.03
CA ALA A 57 -24.23 8.83 4.50
C ALA A 57 -24.63 7.34 4.45
N PRO A 58 -23.71 6.41 4.14
CA PRO A 58 -24.04 5.00 4.04
C PRO A 58 -24.65 4.51 5.37
N SER A 59 -25.95 4.22 5.33
CA SER A 59 -26.65 3.43 6.33
C SER A 59 -26.09 2.00 6.31
N LEU A 60 -26.31 1.26 7.41
CA LEU A 60 -26.35 -0.19 7.34
C LEU A 60 -27.24 -0.60 6.16
N PRO A 61 -26.93 -1.67 5.40
CA PRO A 61 -27.71 -2.03 4.21
C PRO A 61 -29.20 -2.00 4.54
N ASP A 62 -30.00 -1.27 3.74
CA ASP A 62 -31.36 -0.77 4.08
C ASP A 62 -32.44 -1.85 4.37
N ASN A 63 -32.02 -3.10 4.55
CA ASN A 63 -32.82 -4.29 4.85
C ASN A 63 -32.28 -5.11 6.05
N GLN A 64 -31.36 -4.60 6.88
CA GLN A 64 -30.98 -5.27 8.13
C GLN A 64 -32.16 -5.29 9.12
N ALA A 65 -32.67 -6.47 9.45
CA ALA A 65 -33.75 -6.65 10.43
C ALA A 65 -33.29 -6.48 11.89
N VAL A 66 -31.98 -6.61 12.15
CA VAL A 66 -31.34 -6.46 13.47
C VAL A 66 -29.99 -5.72 13.35
N GLU A 67 -29.65 -4.94 14.38
CA GLU A 67 -28.31 -4.41 14.62
C GLU A 67 -27.61 -5.32 15.66
N PHE A 68 -26.40 -5.80 15.36
CA PHE A 68 -25.58 -6.52 16.33
C PHE A 68 -24.91 -5.51 17.28
N LEU A 69 -25.13 -5.64 18.59
CA LEU A 69 -24.57 -4.75 19.59
C LEU A 69 -23.30 -5.33 20.22
N SER A 70 -23.38 -6.59 20.67
CA SER A 70 -22.24 -7.27 21.29
C SER A 70 -22.31 -8.80 21.22
N HIS A 71 -21.14 -9.41 21.24
CA HIS A 71 -20.92 -10.85 21.45
C HIS A 71 -20.25 -11.10 22.80
N ASP A 72 -20.61 -12.20 23.46
CA ASP A 72 -19.88 -12.75 24.61
C ASP A 72 -19.54 -14.20 24.29
N LEU A 73 -18.34 -14.38 23.73
CA LEU A 73 -17.83 -15.61 23.16
C LEU A 73 -17.06 -16.41 24.21
N SER A 74 -17.36 -17.71 24.34
CA SER A 74 -16.57 -18.66 25.10
C SER A 74 -16.16 -19.81 24.19
N LEU A 75 -14.85 -20.00 24.01
CA LEU A 75 -14.24 -20.89 23.02
C LEU A 75 -13.31 -21.91 23.68
N ASP A 76 -13.41 -23.17 23.28
CA ASP A 76 -12.38 -24.19 23.51
C ASP A 76 -11.73 -24.54 22.16
N LEU A 77 -10.45 -24.20 22.00
CA LEU A 77 -9.64 -24.53 20.82
C LEU A 77 -8.89 -25.85 21.05
N ILE A 78 -8.99 -26.76 20.08
CA ILE A 78 -8.36 -28.10 20.12
C ILE A 78 -7.48 -28.28 18.86
N PRO A 79 -6.25 -27.73 18.86
CA PRO A 79 -5.34 -27.73 17.71
C PRO A 79 -5.13 -29.10 17.05
N ASP A 80 -4.82 -30.12 17.86
CA ASP A 80 -4.50 -31.48 17.38
C ASP A 80 -5.70 -32.22 16.75
N GLN A 81 -6.90 -31.62 16.77
CA GLN A 81 -8.12 -32.15 16.15
C GLN A 81 -8.72 -31.18 15.10
N HIS A 82 -8.04 -30.07 14.80
CA HIS A 82 -8.55 -28.97 13.98
C HIS A 82 -9.93 -28.43 14.44
N ARG A 83 -10.25 -28.57 15.74
CA ARG A 83 -11.61 -28.43 16.27
C ARG A 83 -11.77 -27.21 17.14
N ILE A 84 -12.93 -26.58 17.03
CA ILE A 84 -13.43 -25.55 17.94
C ILE A 84 -14.75 -26.02 18.57
N LYS A 85 -14.93 -25.68 19.85
CA LYS A 85 -16.24 -25.63 20.50
C LYS A 85 -16.49 -24.21 20.97
N ALA A 86 -17.71 -23.73 20.82
CA ALA A 86 -18.04 -22.36 21.14
C ALA A 86 -19.44 -22.23 21.72
N THR A 87 -19.63 -21.19 22.54
CA THR A 87 -20.92 -20.60 22.81
C THR A 87 -20.79 -19.09 22.68
N ASP A 88 -21.76 -18.47 22.02
CA ASP A 88 -21.85 -17.03 21.85
C ASP A 88 -23.18 -16.52 22.43
N ARG A 89 -23.12 -15.47 23.24
CA ARG A 89 -24.29 -14.66 23.58
C ARG A 89 -24.34 -13.42 22.71
N LEU A 90 -25.19 -13.48 21.69
CA LEU A 90 -25.55 -12.39 20.82
C LEU A 90 -26.48 -11.43 21.55
N THR A 91 -26.12 -10.16 21.61
CA THR A 91 -27.04 -9.07 21.99
C THR A 91 -27.37 -8.26 20.75
N LEU A 92 -28.63 -8.31 20.34
CA LEU A 92 -29.15 -7.74 19.10
C LEU A 92 -30.19 -6.67 19.42
N LYS A 93 -30.25 -5.60 18.64
CA LYS A 93 -31.35 -4.64 18.66
C LYS A 93 -32.22 -4.86 17.43
N VAL A 94 -33.52 -5.04 17.63
CA VAL A 94 -34.46 -5.24 16.52
C VAL A 94 -34.70 -3.93 15.79
N LEU A 95 -34.55 -3.95 14.46
CA LEU A 95 -34.82 -2.80 13.59
C LEU A 95 -36.14 -2.98 12.84
N ALA A 96 -36.45 -4.21 12.39
CA ALA A 96 -37.69 -4.53 11.71
C ALA A 96 -38.94 -4.21 12.56
N PRO A 97 -40.10 -3.84 11.96
CA PRO A 97 -41.33 -3.53 12.68
C PRO A 97 -41.77 -4.66 13.64
N SER A 98 -41.73 -5.89 13.15
CA SER A 98 -41.79 -7.13 13.92
C SER A 98 -40.69 -8.08 13.44
N LEU A 99 -40.21 -8.93 14.34
CA LEU A 99 -39.17 -9.92 14.09
C LEU A 99 -39.59 -11.28 14.67
N ASP A 100 -39.66 -12.29 13.81
CA ASP A 100 -40.02 -13.68 14.13
C ASP A 100 -38.82 -14.63 14.05
N GLN A 101 -37.83 -14.33 13.20
CA GLN A 101 -36.60 -15.11 13.01
C GLN A 101 -35.34 -14.25 12.85
N VAL A 102 -34.17 -14.80 13.18
CA VAL A 102 -32.85 -14.20 12.96
C VAL A 102 -31.98 -15.15 12.15
N SER A 103 -31.32 -14.66 11.11
CA SER A 103 -30.38 -15.43 10.28
C SER A 103 -28.94 -14.98 10.54
N VAL A 104 -28.07 -15.94 10.85
CA VAL A 104 -26.62 -15.76 11.00
C VAL A 104 -25.88 -16.64 10.00
N ILE A 105 -24.64 -16.31 9.67
CA ILE A 105 -23.76 -17.16 8.86
C ILE A 105 -22.63 -17.73 9.72
N LEU A 106 -22.32 -19.02 9.51
CA LEU A 106 -21.20 -19.73 10.12
C LEU A 106 -20.40 -20.48 9.05
N ASN A 107 -19.15 -20.87 9.34
CA ASN A 107 -18.34 -21.74 8.49
C ASN A 107 -19.05 -23.07 8.19
N ALA A 108 -18.88 -23.62 6.98
CA ALA A 108 -19.51 -24.88 6.60
C ALA A 108 -19.01 -26.11 7.40
N GLY A 109 -17.82 -26.02 8.01
CA GLY A 109 -17.28 -27.02 8.94
C GLY A 109 -17.89 -26.98 10.35
N LEU A 110 -18.71 -25.98 10.66
CA LEU A 110 -19.37 -25.82 11.96
C LEU A 110 -20.84 -26.28 11.93
N SER A 111 -21.33 -26.73 13.09
CA SER A 111 -22.71 -27.13 13.32
C SER A 111 -23.23 -26.52 14.63
N VAL A 112 -24.38 -25.85 14.57
CA VAL A 112 -25.09 -25.36 15.75
C VAL A 112 -25.73 -26.55 16.47
N THR A 113 -25.48 -26.66 17.77
CA THR A 113 -25.94 -27.75 18.63
C THR A 113 -27.06 -27.30 19.57
N ALA A 114 -27.17 -26.00 19.87
CA ALA A 114 -28.30 -25.42 20.57
C ALA A 114 -28.47 -23.93 20.23
N ALA A 115 -29.73 -23.48 20.22
CA ALA A 115 -30.10 -22.06 20.23
C ALA A 115 -31.06 -21.80 21.39
N ARG A 116 -30.88 -20.69 22.11
CA ARG A 116 -31.75 -20.28 23.22
C ARG A 116 -32.01 -18.77 23.22
N ARG A 117 -33.17 -18.34 23.66
CA ARG A 117 -33.51 -16.94 23.97
C ARG A 117 -33.34 -16.68 25.46
N GLN A 118 -32.74 -15.57 25.84
CA GLN A 118 -32.75 -15.10 27.22
C GLN A 118 -33.94 -14.16 27.44
N VAL A 119 -34.73 -14.42 28.48
CA VAL A 119 -35.91 -13.63 28.88
C VAL A 119 -35.81 -13.38 30.39
N GLY A 120 -35.30 -12.21 30.76
CA GLY A 120 -34.94 -11.92 32.15
C GLY A 120 -33.82 -12.84 32.63
N THR A 121 -34.10 -13.66 33.65
CA THR A 121 -33.18 -14.69 34.16
C THR A 121 -33.43 -16.10 33.61
N GLN A 122 -34.44 -16.27 32.74
CA GLN A 122 -34.81 -17.56 32.16
C GLN A 122 -34.26 -17.73 30.75
N SER A 123 -33.81 -18.95 30.44
CA SER A 123 -33.34 -19.34 29.10
C SER A 123 -34.34 -20.30 28.47
N GLN A 124 -34.86 -19.95 27.30
CA GLN A 124 -35.87 -20.73 26.56
C GLN A 124 -35.24 -21.35 25.30
N PRO A 125 -35.40 -22.66 25.03
CA PRO A 125 -34.88 -23.27 23.82
C PRO A 125 -35.61 -22.75 22.58
N LEU A 126 -34.85 -22.53 21.50
CA LEU A 126 -35.37 -22.11 20.20
C LEU A 126 -35.15 -23.21 19.16
N SER A 127 -36.05 -23.29 18.18
CA SER A 127 -35.82 -24.06 16.96
C SER A 127 -34.94 -23.26 16.00
N PHE A 128 -34.14 -23.98 15.21
CA PHE A 128 -33.32 -23.38 14.16
C PHE A 128 -33.25 -24.33 12.95
N VAL A 129 -33.02 -23.75 11.78
CA VAL A 129 -32.80 -24.47 10.52
C VAL A 129 -31.43 -24.07 9.98
N THR A 130 -30.64 -25.04 9.55
CA THR A 130 -29.34 -24.82 8.90
C THR A 130 -29.49 -25.09 7.41
N GLU A 131 -29.30 -24.07 6.60
CA GLU A 131 -29.38 -24.13 5.14
C GLU A 131 -27.98 -24.02 4.51
N PRO A 132 -27.75 -24.65 3.34
CA PRO A 132 -26.54 -24.41 2.56
C PRO A 132 -26.38 -22.92 2.24
N GLY A 133 -25.18 -22.36 2.45
CA GLY A 133 -24.96 -20.95 2.18
C GLY A 133 -24.92 -20.63 0.68
N GLN A 134 -25.39 -19.43 0.33
CA GLN A 134 -25.19 -18.88 -1.02
C GLN A 134 -23.74 -18.44 -1.27
N VAL A 135 -22.89 -18.41 -0.23
CA VAL A 135 -21.48 -18.01 -0.34
C VAL A 135 -20.62 -19.22 -0.67
N ARG A 136 -19.89 -19.14 -1.79
CA ARG A 136 -18.91 -20.13 -2.22
C ARG A 136 -17.52 -19.51 -2.28
N GLU A 137 -16.50 -20.28 -1.93
CA GLU A 137 -15.11 -19.89 -2.13
C GLU A 137 -14.74 -19.90 -3.62
N ALA A 138 -13.63 -19.23 -3.97
CA ALA A 138 -13.03 -19.35 -5.30
C ALA A 138 -12.61 -20.82 -5.56
N GLY A 139 -13.36 -21.49 -6.43
CA GLY A 139 -13.26 -22.95 -6.64
C GLY A 139 -14.56 -23.72 -6.34
N GLY A 140 -15.61 -23.06 -5.85
CA GLY A 140 -16.96 -23.62 -5.78
C GLY A 140 -17.28 -24.45 -4.53
N ARG A 141 -16.36 -24.56 -3.56
CA ARG A 141 -16.65 -25.08 -2.22
C ARG A 141 -17.64 -24.18 -1.49
N GLU A 142 -18.51 -24.77 -0.69
CA GLU A 142 -19.43 -24.05 0.20
C GLU A 142 -18.62 -23.42 1.35
N ALA A 143 -18.59 -22.08 1.41
CA ALA A 143 -17.76 -21.34 2.37
C ALA A 143 -18.41 -21.21 3.76
N GLY A 144 -19.74 -21.25 3.79
CA GLY A 144 -20.51 -21.09 5.01
C GLY A 144 -21.94 -21.58 4.87
N ARG A 145 -22.62 -21.72 5.99
CA ARG A 145 -24.03 -22.12 6.12
C ARG A 145 -24.83 -20.99 6.75
N ARG A 146 -26.08 -20.83 6.32
CA ARG A 146 -27.03 -19.94 6.98
C ARG A 146 -27.71 -20.72 8.11
N VAL A 147 -27.74 -20.16 9.31
CA VAL A 147 -28.53 -20.67 10.42
C VAL A 147 -29.63 -19.67 10.72
N THR A 148 -30.88 -20.09 10.53
CA THR A 148 -32.07 -19.29 10.77
C THR A 148 -32.72 -19.76 12.07
N VAL A 149 -32.70 -18.92 13.10
CA VAL A 149 -33.19 -19.19 14.45
C VAL A 149 -34.58 -18.56 14.62
N GLN A 150 -35.56 -19.34 15.02
CA GLN A 150 -36.92 -18.87 15.29
C GLN A 150 -36.98 -18.24 16.69
N VAL A 151 -37.44 -17.00 16.81
CA VAL A 151 -37.40 -16.20 18.06
C VAL A 151 -38.57 -16.53 19.01
N ASN A 152 -39.52 -17.36 18.54
CA ASN A 152 -40.69 -17.86 19.27
C ASN A 152 -41.54 -16.73 19.90
N GLY A 153 -42.13 -15.92 19.03
CA GLY A 153 -42.99 -14.77 19.37
C GLY A 153 -42.38 -13.45 18.89
N GLU A 154 -43.20 -12.59 18.30
CA GLU A 154 -42.76 -11.34 17.68
C GLU A 154 -42.03 -10.42 18.67
N VAL A 155 -40.87 -9.92 18.25
CA VAL A 155 -40.14 -8.86 18.96
C VAL A 155 -40.35 -7.54 18.22
N PRO A 156 -40.95 -6.51 18.84
CA PRO A 156 -41.12 -5.20 18.23
C PRO A 156 -39.80 -4.47 17.94
N SER A 157 -39.81 -3.61 16.93
CA SER A 157 -38.71 -2.68 16.65
C SER A 157 -38.25 -1.90 17.90
N GLY A 158 -36.94 -1.68 18.00
CA GLY A 158 -36.28 -0.98 19.10
C GLY A 158 -36.01 -1.82 20.35
N GLN A 159 -36.59 -3.02 20.48
CA GLN A 159 -36.29 -3.90 21.62
C GLN A 159 -34.94 -4.62 21.46
N VAL A 160 -34.36 -5.02 22.59
CA VAL A 160 -33.15 -5.85 22.64
C VAL A 160 -33.53 -7.33 22.73
N LEU A 161 -32.99 -8.13 21.82
CA LEU A 161 -33.08 -9.58 21.79
C LEU A 161 -31.73 -10.17 22.19
N VAL A 162 -31.71 -11.11 23.12
CA VAL A 162 -30.50 -11.83 23.55
C VAL A 162 -30.64 -13.31 23.20
N LEU A 163 -29.70 -13.81 22.40
CA LEU A 163 -29.65 -15.20 21.93
C LEU A 163 -28.34 -15.87 22.37
N ASP A 164 -28.44 -17.06 22.94
CA ASP A 164 -27.28 -17.92 23.21
C ASP A 164 -27.22 -19.02 22.15
N LEU A 165 -26.16 -19.05 21.34
CA LEU A 165 -25.89 -20.08 20.35
C LEU A 165 -24.70 -20.94 20.77
N SER A 166 -24.88 -22.25 20.88
CA SER A 166 -23.80 -23.23 21.07
C SER A 166 -23.52 -23.95 19.77
N TYR A 167 -22.25 -24.08 19.40
CA TYR A 167 -21.83 -24.68 18.13
C TYR A 167 -20.43 -25.29 18.22
N GLU A 168 -20.16 -26.29 17.39
CA GLU A 168 -18.85 -26.93 17.30
C GLU A 168 -18.59 -27.50 15.90
N GLY A 169 -17.32 -27.81 15.61
CA GLY A 169 -16.92 -28.42 14.34
C GLY A 169 -15.44 -28.24 14.06
N THR A 170 -15.06 -28.43 12.80
CA THR A 170 -13.66 -28.35 12.36
C THR A 170 -13.42 -27.15 11.44
N ILE A 171 -12.25 -26.52 11.57
CA ILE A 171 -11.79 -25.43 10.70
C ILE A 171 -10.37 -25.78 10.26
N ASN A 172 -10.24 -26.21 9.00
CA ASN A 172 -9.00 -26.74 8.45
C ASN A 172 -8.81 -26.33 6.98
N ASP A 173 -8.52 -25.05 6.73
CA ASP A 173 -7.96 -24.57 5.47
C ASP A 173 -6.48 -24.18 5.68
N PRO A 174 -5.53 -25.13 5.62
CA PRO A 174 -4.12 -24.86 5.91
C PRO A 174 -3.55 -23.83 4.91
N PRO A 175 -2.67 -22.91 5.36
CA PRO A 175 -2.16 -21.84 4.53
C PRO A 175 -1.50 -22.33 3.24
N ARG A 176 -1.97 -21.79 2.10
CA ARG A 176 -1.46 -22.11 0.77
C ARG A 176 -0.51 -21.01 0.28
N GLU A 177 0.64 -21.39 -0.26
CA GLU A 177 1.52 -20.41 -0.92
C GLU A 177 0.84 -19.83 -2.16
N SER A 178 0.92 -18.50 -2.32
CA SER A 178 0.30 -17.84 -3.47
C SER A 178 1.02 -18.22 -4.78
N ARG A 179 0.26 -18.33 -5.86
CA ARG A 179 0.75 -18.84 -7.15
C ARG A 179 1.70 -17.88 -7.89
N GLN A 180 1.82 -16.63 -7.44
CA GLN A 180 2.57 -15.58 -8.13
C GLN A 180 4.09 -15.65 -7.84
N LEU A 181 4.93 -15.72 -8.89
CA LEU A 181 6.40 -15.92 -8.79
C LEU A 181 7.19 -14.87 -8.00
N ARG A 182 6.58 -13.71 -7.69
CA ARG A 182 7.31 -12.45 -7.49
C ARG A 182 7.11 -11.82 -6.12
N PHE A 183 6.16 -12.31 -5.34
CA PHE A 183 5.62 -11.53 -4.23
C PHE A 183 5.61 -12.35 -2.95
N VAL A 184 5.99 -11.68 -1.85
CA VAL A 184 5.53 -12.04 -0.51
C VAL A 184 4.08 -11.56 -0.39
N THR A 185 3.20 -12.11 -1.22
CA THR A 185 1.77 -12.15 -0.94
C THR A 185 1.56 -13.03 0.27
N PRO A 186 0.68 -12.64 1.23
CA PRO A 186 0.33 -13.53 2.33
C PRO A 186 -0.12 -14.90 1.82
N SER A 187 0.14 -15.95 2.59
CA SER A 187 -0.42 -17.27 2.29
C SER A 187 -1.94 -17.21 2.36
N GLU A 188 -2.61 -17.85 1.40
CA GLU A 188 -4.06 -17.85 1.29
C GLU A 188 -4.63 -18.89 2.27
N THR A 189 -5.42 -18.43 3.25
CA THR A 189 -6.24 -19.26 4.16
C THR A 189 -7.49 -18.49 4.57
N SER A 190 -8.66 -19.12 4.46
CA SER A 190 -9.90 -18.55 5.03
C SER A 190 -9.98 -18.79 6.54
N GLY A 191 -9.21 -19.73 7.09
CA GLY A 191 -9.02 -19.95 8.52
C GLY A 191 -8.53 -21.37 8.85
N HIS A 192 -7.69 -21.49 9.88
CA HIS A 192 -7.04 -22.74 10.24
C HIS A 192 -6.87 -22.90 11.75
N ILE A 193 -7.18 -24.09 12.26
CA ILE A 193 -6.82 -24.56 13.60
C ILE A 193 -5.91 -25.77 13.43
N GLY A 194 -4.65 -25.69 13.85
CA GLY A 194 -3.70 -26.81 13.73
C GLY A 194 -2.58 -26.73 14.76
N SER A 195 -1.77 -27.79 14.87
CA SER A 195 -0.69 -27.87 15.87
C SER A 195 0.47 -26.92 15.58
N GLU A 196 0.60 -26.46 14.33
CA GLU A 196 1.46 -25.37 13.88
C GLU A 196 0.98 -23.98 14.34
N GLY A 197 -0.32 -23.82 14.63
CA GLY A 197 -0.92 -22.55 15.03
C GLY A 197 -2.42 -22.46 14.73
N VAL A 198 -3.06 -21.46 15.33
CA VAL A 198 -4.45 -21.08 15.05
C VAL A 198 -4.50 -19.68 14.44
N TYR A 199 -5.23 -19.54 13.34
CA TYR A 199 -5.60 -18.27 12.72
C TYR A 199 -7.06 -18.33 12.30
N LEU A 200 -7.88 -17.45 12.87
CA LEU A 200 -9.30 -17.29 12.57
C LEU A 200 -9.57 -15.80 12.31
N SER A 201 -10.19 -15.46 11.18
CA SER A 201 -10.53 -14.09 10.76
C SER A 201 -12.04 -13.95 10.52
N GLY A 202 -12.53 -12.74 10.25
CA GLY A 202 -13.94 -12.56 9.85
C GLY A 202 -14.34 -13.42 8.64
N GLU A 203 -13.42 -13.62 7.69
CA GLU A 203 -13.65 -14.45 6.50
C GLU A 203 -13.92 -15.92 6.84
N THR A 204 -13.32 -16.43 7.94
CA THR A 204 -13.55 -17.80 8.41
C THR A 204 -15.01 -18.04 8.78
N ARG A 205 -15.77 -17.01 9.20
CA ARG A 205 -17.12 -17.13 9.77
C ARG A 205 -17.14 -18.09 10.98
N TRP A 206 -16.13 -17.96 11.85
CA TRP A 206 -15.92 -18.84 13.01
C TRP A 206 -16.82 -18.49 14.21
N TYR A 207 -17.52 -17.35 14.16
CA TYR A 207 -18.60 -16.97 15.06
C TYR A 207 -19.84 -16.55 14.26
N PRO A 208 -21.05 -16.58 14.87
CA PRO A 208 -22.29 -16.29 14.17
C PRO A 208 -22.40 -14.80 13.86
N ASP A 209 -22.43 -14.44 12.58
CA ASP A 209 -22.38 -13.04 12.15
C ASP A 209 -23.24 -12.75 10.91
N GLN A 210 -23.43 -11.46 10.59
CA GLN A 210 -24.06 -10.97 9.37
C GLN A 210 -23.15 -9.92 8.70
N ALA A 211 -23.09 -9.93 7.36
CA ALA A 211 -22.28 -8.97 6.61
C ALA A 211 -22.70 -7.51 6.90
N GLY A 212 -21.70 -6.66 7.18
CA GLY A 212 -21.90 -5.26 7.56
C GLY A 212 -22.41 -5.08 9.00
N SER A 213 -22.20 -6.04 9.90
CA SER A 213 -22.39 -5.86 11.34
C SER A 213 -21.25 -5.01 11.94
N LEU A 214 -21.52 -4.36 13.08
CA LEU A 214 -20.52 -3.60 13.83
C LEU A 214 -20.76 -3.76 15.33
N ALA A 215 -20.04 -4.71 15.95
CA ALA A 215 -20.27 -5.14 17.32
C ALA A 215 -19.05 -4.97 18.22
N THR A 216 -19.29 -4.93 19.54
CA THR A 216 -18.25 -5.08 20.58
C THR A 216 -18.14 -6.53 21.02
N PHE A 217 -17.00 -6.95 21.56
CA PHE A 217 -16.76 -8.36 21.92
C PHE A 217 -16.20 -8.52 23.33
N ARG A 218 -16.75 -9.49 24.07
CA ARG A 218 -16.07 -10.17 25.16
C ARG A 218 -15.67 -11.55 24.65
N VAL A 219 -14.42 -11.97 24.88
CA VAL A 219 -13.90 -13.22 24.33
C VAL A 219 -13.12 -14.00 25.39
N THR A 220 -13.67 -15.14 25.79
CA THR A 220 -13.01 -16.12 26.65
C THR A 220 -12.47 -17.24 25.77
N VAL A 221 -11.15 -17.45 25.77
CA VAL A 221 -10.48 -18.46 24.94
C VAL A 221 -9.72 -19.42 25.82
N THR A 222 -10.08 -20.71 25.76
CA THR A 222 -9.32 -21.82 26.34
C THR A 222 -8.49 -22.49 25.25
N THR A 223 -7.19 -22.64 25.51
CA THR A 223 -6.22 -23.34 24.66
C THR A 223 -5.50 -24.43 25.47
N PRO A 224 -4.78 -25.37 24.82
CA PRO A 224 -3.90 -26.30 25.54
C PRO A 224 -2.85 -25.57 26.40
N GLN A 225 -2.29 -26.27 27.39
CA GLN A 225 -1.21 -25.73 28.22
C GLN A 225 -0.03 -25.24 27.35
N GLY A 226 0.57 -24.12 27.72
CA GLY A 226 1.70 -23.51 27.00
C GLY A 226 1.32 -22.71 25.74
N TRP A 227 0.08 -22.82 25.27
CA TRP A 227 -0.45 -21.93 24.23
C TRP A 227 -0.93 -20.60 24.85
N GLN A 228 -0.90 -19.55 24.04
CA GLN A 228 -1.46 -18.24 24.32
C GLN A 228 -2.32 -17.80 23.13
N ALA A 229 -3.51 -17.28 23.42
CA ALA A 229 -4.39 -16.67 22.43
C ALA A 229 -4.26 -15.14 22.43
N VAL A 230 -4.51 -14.51 21.28
CA VAL A 230 -4.44 -13.06 21.05
C VAL A 230 -5.58 -12.64 20.12
N THR A 231 -6.29 -11.57 20.46
CA THR A 231 -7.32 -10.97 19.61
C THR A 231 -7.31 -9.44 19.74
N HIS A 232 -8.35 -8.76 19.27
CA HIS A 232 -8.52 -7.32 19.38
C HIS A 232 -8.61 -6.87 20.86
N GLY A 233 -8.56 -5.56 21.10
CA GLY A 233 -8.76 -4.98 22.43
C GLY A 233 -7.68 -5.38 23.45
N ARG A 234 -8.08 -5.54 24.72
CA ARG A 234 -7.18 -5.72 25.87
C ARG A 234 -7.41 -7.06 26.57
N GLU A 235 -6.33 -7.68 27.04
CA GLU A 235 -6.40 -8.86 27.92
C GLU A 235 -6.84 -8.41 29.32
N VAL A 236 -7.97 -8.93 29.83
CA VAL A 236 -8.53 -8.53 31.14
C VAL A 236 -8.31 -9.57 32.23
N ARG A 237 -8.16 -10.85 31.85
CA ARG A 237 -7.89 -11.94 32.80
C ARG A 237 -7.11 -13.06 32.11
N ARG A 238 -6.25 -13.72 32.89
CA ARG A 238 -5.56 -14.96 32.52
C ARG A 238 -5.65 -15.95 33.68
N ALA A 239 -5.90 -17.22 33.39
CA ALA A 239 -5.81 -18.30 34.36
C ALA A 239 -5.23 -19.57 33.71
N GLY A 240 -4.22 -20.15 34.35
CA GLY A 240 -3.73 -21.48 34.01
C GLY A 240 -4.43 -22.55 34.85
N LYS A 241 -4.74 -23.69 34.22
CA LYS A 241 -5.04 -24.97 34.87
C LYS A 241 -3.97 -25.99 34.45
N ALA A 242 -3.93 -27.13 35.12
CA ALA A 242 -2.89 -28.15 34.91
C ALA A 242 -2.76 -28.69 33.45
N GLN A 243 -3.78 -28.51 32.60
CA GLN A 243 -3.79 -28.97 31.20
C GLN A 243 -4.21 -27.90 30.18
N ALA A 244 -4.58 -26.68 30.62
CA ALA A 244 -5.17 -25.66 29.75
C ALA A 244 -4.86 -24.24 30.22
N THR A 245 -4.82 -23.30 29.28
CA THR A 245 -4.70 -21.86 29.53
C THR A 245 -6.01 -21.20 29.11
N THR A 246 -6.63 -20.39 29.98
CA THR A 246 -7.80 -19.57 29.64
C THR A 246 -7.42 -18.09 29.70
N THR A 247 -7.74 -17.33 28.65
CA THR A 247 -7.60 -15.87 28.59
C THR A 247 -8.96 -15.21 28.33
N GLU A 248 -9.19 -14.04 28.92
CA GLU A 248 -10.37 -13.21 28.66
C GLU A 248 -9.94 -11.87 28.06
N TRP A 249 -10.68 -11.44 27.04
CA TRP A 249 -10.42 -10.24 26.25
C TRP A 249 -11.64 -9.34 26.20
N GLU A 250 -11.39 -8.04 26.17
CA GLU A 250 -12.39 -6.97 26.07
C GLU A 250 -12.11 -6.10 24.84
N VAL A 251 -13.04 -6.12 23.89
CA VAL A 251 -13.02 -5.34 22.64
C VAL A 251 -14.15 -4.31 22.72
N SER A 252 -13.84 -3.15 23.31
CA SER A 252 -14.81 -2.08 23.57
C SER A 252 -15.10 -1.17 22.37
N ALA A 253 -14.27 -1.20 21.33
CA ALA A 253 -14.55 -0.55 20.05
C ALA A 253 -15.44 -1.46 19.19
N LYS A 254 -16.42 -0.87 18.49
CA LYS A 254 -17.15 -1.59 17.43
C LYS A 254 -16.18 -1.94 16.29
N THR A 255 -16.26 -3.16 15.78
CA THR A 255 -15.41 -3.68 14.68
C THR A 255 -16.25 -4.51 13.71
N GLU A 256 -15.86 -4.53 12.43
CA GLU A 256 -16.52 -5.29 11.34
C GLU A 256 -16.31 -6.80 11.45
N ALA A 257 -15.21 -7.19 12.10
CA ALA A 257 -14.80 -8.58 12.26
C ALA A 257 -13.98 -8.76 13.54
N LEU A 258 -13.89 -10.01 13.99
CA LEU A 258 -12.99 -10.43 15.06
C LEU A 258 -11.94 -11.42 14.53
N THR A 259 -10.65 -11.07 14.69
CA THR A 259 -9.52 -11.95 14.37
C THR A 259 -8.94 -12.55 15.65
N LEU A 260 -8.75 -13.86 15.67
CA LEU A 260 -8.19 -14.63 16.79
C LEU A 260 -6.99 -15.45 16.31
N VAL A 261 -5.85 -15.28 16.98
CA VAL A 261 -4.62 -16.03 16.74
C VAL A 261 -4.27 -16.78 18.03
N ALA A 262 -3.79 -18.01 17.94
CA ALA A 262 -3.21 -18.70 19.10
C ALA A 262 -2.00 -19.55 18.72
N ASN A 263 -0.96 -19.51 19.56
CA ASN A 263 0.24 -20.34 19.41
C ASN A 263 1.05 -20.39 20.71
N ARG A 264 2.17 -21.12 20.71
CA ARG A 264 3.16 -21.19 21.80
C ARG A 264 4.10 -19.97 21.77
N PHE A 265 3.60 -18.83 22.21
CA PHE A 265 4.36 -17.57 22.21
C PHE A 265 5.18 -17.34 23.48
N THR A 266 6.35 -16.73 23.31
CA THR A 266 7.02 -15.93 24.36
C THR A 266 6.48 -14.50 24.30
N VAL A 267 6.11 -13.94 25.45
CA VAL A 267 5.37 -12.68 25.50
C VAL A 267 6.03 -11.65 26.40
N ASN A 268 6.38 -10.51 25.81
CA ASN A 268 6.97 -9.36 26.49
C ASN A 268 6.01 -8.16 26.37
N ARG A 269 5.98 -7.32 27.41
CA ARG A 269 5.01 -6.23 27.58
C ARG A 269 5.70 -4.97 28.05
N ARG A 270 5.25 -3.82 27.56
CA ARG A 270 5.68 -2.49 28.01
C ARG A 270 4.48 -1.55 28.03
N ASN A 271 4.31 -0.79 29.10
CA ASN A 271 3.32 0.30 29.11
C ASN A 271 3.96 1.55 28.51
N TRP A 272 3.34 2.09 27.46
CA TRP A 272 3.64 3.40 26.91
C TRP A 272 2.56 4.40 27.36
N LEU A 273 2.95 5.62 27.73
CA LEU A 273 2.00 6.70 28.00
C LEU A 273 1.89 7.55 26.74
N ASP A 274 0.68 7.67 26.19
CA ASP A 274 0.46 8.58 25.06
C ASP A 274 0.56 10.06 25.48
N ALA A 275 0.46 10.97 24.51
CA ALA A 275 0.54 12.41 24.77
C ALA A 275 -0.58 12.97 25.67
N THR A 276 -1.63 12.19 25.97
CA THR A 276 -2.70 12.53 26.91
C THR A 276 -2.47 11.96 28.32
N GLY A 277 -1.39 11.19 28.51
CA GLY A 277 -1.09 10.48 29.75
C GLY A 277 -1.85 9.16 29.91
N ARG A 278 -2.55 8.69 28.87
CA ARG A 278 -3.29 7.42 28.88
C ARG A 278 -2.31 6.25 28.66
N PRO A 279 -2.35 5.20 29.49
CA PRO A 279 -1.52 4.02 29.29
C PRO A 279 -2.04 3.15 28.14
N ILE A 280 -1.15 2.83 27.21
CA ILE A 280 -1.33 1.89 26.12
C ILE A 280 -0.39 0.71 26.36
N GLU A 281 -0.91 -0.52 26.32
CA GLU A 281 -0.10 -1.72 26.44
C GLU A 281 0.56 -2.04 25.08
N VAL A 282 1.89 -2.03 25.02
CA VAL A 282 2.65 -2.46 23.83
C VAL A 282 3.21 -3.86 24.09
N VAL A 283 2.92 -4.81 23.19
CA VAL A 283 3.16 -6.24 23.44
C VAL A 283 3.84 -6.91 22.24
N THR A 284 4.66 -7.91 22.48
CA THR A 284 5.13 -8.83 21.44
C THR A 284 4.73 -10.26 21.78
N TYR A 285 4.17 -10.98 20.81
CA TYR A 285 3.90 -12.42 20.87
C TYR A 285 4.76 -13.09 19.81
N LEU A 286 5.99 -13.48 20.17
CA LEU A 286 6.96 -14.07 19.24
C LEU A 286 7.13 -15.57 19.53
N PHE A 287 7.57 -16.35 18.54
CA PHE A 287 7.98 -17.73 18.78
C PHE A 287 9.25 -17.77 19.66
N PRO A 288 9.50 -18.86 20.41
CA PRO A 288 10.65 -18.96 21.31
C PRO A 288 12.01 -18.68 20.63
N GLU A 289 12.14 -19.03 19.35
CA GLU A 289 13.32 -18.84 18.53
C GLU A 289 13.58 -17.35 18.22
N GLU A 290 12.52 -16.58 18.02
CA GLU A 290 12.55 -15.15 17.67
C GLU A 290 12.37 -14.23 18.89
N ALA A 291 12.02 -14.77 20.06
CA ALA A 291 11.85 -14.06 21.32
C ALA A 291 12.98 -13.06 21.68
N PRO A 292 14.28 -13.29 21.37
CA PRO A 292 15.34 -12.31 21.59
C PRO A 292 15.17 -10.98 20.84
N LEU A 293 14.29 -10.90 19.84
CA LEU A 293 14.00 -9.67 19.09
C LEU A 293 12.95 -8.78 19.78
N ALA A 294 12.32 -9.24 20.87
CA ALA A 294 11.15 -8.59 21.45
C ALA A 294 11.38 -7.11 21.83
N GLU A 295 12.49 -6.78 22.50
CA GLU A 295 12.78 -5.39 22.88
C GLU A 295 12.95 -4.48 21.66
N ASP A 296 13.57 -4.98 20.58
CA ASP A 296 13.74 -4.22 19.33
C ASP A 296 12.36 -3.89 18.69
N TYR A 297 11.41 -4.85 18.74
CA TYR A 297 10.02 -4.68 18.30
C TYR A 297 9.21 -3.73 19.20
N LEU A 298 9.35 -3.82 20.52
CA LEU A 298 8.70 -2.91 21.48
C LEU A 298 9.18 -1.48 21.26
N ASP A 299 10.50 -1.28 21.14
CA ASP A 299 11.13 -0.01 20.83
C ASP A 299 10.66 0.56 19.48
N ALA A 300 10.61 -0.27 18.44
CA ALA A 300 10.12 0.16 17.12
C ALA A 300 8.65 0.57 17.14
N SER A 301 7.81 -0.23 17.80
CA SER A 301 6.37 0.04 17.92
C SER A 301 6.11 1.36 18.65
N VAL A 302 6.79 1.61 19.79
CA VAL A 302 6.68 2.88 20.52
C VAL A 302 7.12 4.07 19.65
N ARG A 303 8.26 3.99 18.95
CA ARG A 303 8.71 5.08 18.06
C ARG A 303 7.69 5.43 16.97
N TYR A 304 7.09 4.42 16.33
CA TYR A 304 6.06 4.65 15.31
C TYR A 304 4.77 5.22 15.91
N LEU A 305 4.30 4.67 17.03
CA LEU A 305 3.13 5.19 17.75
C LEU A 305 3.31 6.65 18.16
N GLU A 306 4.48 7.04 18.67
CA GLU A 306 4.81 8.43 19.01
C GLU A 306 4.89 9.36 17.79
N ALA A 307 5.38 8.86 16.65
CA ALA A 307 5.44 9.64 15.42
C ALA A 307 4.03 9.88 14.85
N TYR A 308 3.25 8.82 14.67
CA TYR A 308 1.92 8.92 14.07
C TYR A 308 0.89 9.57 14.99
N ALA A 309 0.96 9.38 16.32
CA ALA A 309 0.02 10.05 17.24
C ALA A 309 0.14 11.59 17.21
N LYS A 310 1.32 12.15 16.92
CA LYS A 310 1.51 13.60 16.73
C LYS A 310 0.82 14.11 15.46
N LEU A 311 0.77 13.27 14.42
CA LEU A 311 0.23 13.58 13.09
C LEU A 311 -1.28 13.33 12.99
N LEU A 312 -1.77 12.25 13.59
CA LEU A 312 -3.13 11.72 13.42
C LEU A 312 -4.04 11.89 14.65
N GLY A 313 -3.46 12.22 15.81
CA GLY A 313 -4.15 12.29 17.10
C GLY A 313 -3.94 11.03 17.95
N PRO A 314 -4.57 10.95 19.14
CA PRO A 314 -4.36 9.84 20.07
C PRO A 314 -4.60 8.47 19.43
N TYR A 315 -3.82 7.47 19.83
CA TYR A 315 -3.95 6.09 19.34
C TYR A 315 -5.31 5.49 19.77
N PRO A 316 -6.11 4.89 18.88
CA PRO A 316 -7.51 4.61 19.20
C PRO A 316 -7.74 3.42 20.17
N PHE A 317 -6.80 2.48 20.26
CA PHE A 317 -6.99 1.23 21.01
C PHE A 317 -6.25 1.22 22.37
N PRO A 318 -6.63 0.37 23.34
CA PRO A 318 -5.92 0.23 24.62
C PRO A 318 -4.58 -0.53 24.53
N LYS A 319 -4.33 -1.20 23.40
CA LYS A 319 -3.18 -2.09 23.16
C LYS A 319 -2.65 -1.91 21.74
N PHE A 320 -1.35 -2.06 21.52
CA PHE A 320 -0.78 -2.44 20.23
C PHE A 320 0.11 -3.67 20.41
N ALA A 321 -0.12 -4.73 19.64
CA ALA A 321 0.73 -5.93 19.70
C ALA A 321 1.37 -6.27 18.35
N VAL A 322 2.62 -6.74 18.38
CA VAL A 322 3.24 -7.46 17.25
C VAL A 322 3.09 -8.95 17.51
N VAL A 323 2.37 -9.65 16.64
CA VAL A 323 2.11 -11.08 16.74
C VAL A 323 2.83 -11.79 15.60
N GLU A 324 3.68 -12.74 15.94
CA GLU A 324 4.34 -13.60 14.95
C GLU A 324 3.39 -14.69 14.46
N ASN A 325 3.51 -15.03 13.17
CA ASN A 325 2.63 -15.96 12.50
C ASN A 325 3.37 -17.13 11.87
N PHE A 326 2.72 -18.29 11.88
CA PHE A 326 3.22 -19.56 11.34
C PHE A 326 3.21 -19.63 9.81
N PHE A 327 2.60 -18.64 9.14
CA PHE A 327 2.60 -18.49 7.69
C PHE A 327 3.00 -17.08 7.23
N ALA A 328 3.40 -16.96 5.96
CA ALA A 328 3.81 -15.69 5.37
C ALA A 328 2.66 -14.68 5.42
N SER A 329 2.86 -13.56 6.09
CA SER A 329 1.82 -12.57 6.36
C SER A 329 2.39 -11.22 6.75
N GLY A 330 1.60 -10.17 6.53
CA GLY A 330 1.78 -8.81 6.99
C GLY A 330 0.39 -8.16 6.95
N LEU A 331 -0.26 -8.06 8.11
CA LEU A 331 -1.66 -7.62 8.23
C LEU A 331 -1.83 -6.73 9.46
N GLY A 332 -2.54 -5.61 9.34
CA GLY A 332 -2.86 -4.69 10.43
C GLY A 332 -4.30 -4.88 10.93
N MET A 333 -4.46 -5.51 12.08
CA MET A 333 -5.75 -5.71 12.76
C MET A 333 -6.02 -4.61 13.80
N PRO A 334 -7.28 -4.40 14.23
CA PRO A 334 -7.59 -3.57 15.39
C PRO A 334 -6.76 -4.01 16.61
N SER A 335 -5.91 -3.10 17.11
CA SER A 335 -4.98 -3.30 18.23
C SER A 335 -3.79 -4.27 18.07
N PHE A 336 -3.55 -4.87 16.90
CA PHE A 336 -2.34 -5.70 16.68
C PHE A 336 -1.96 -5.87 15.20
N THR A 337 -0.71 -6.22 14.92
CA THR A 337 -0.24 -6.65 13.59
C THR A 337 0.17 -8.12 13.60
N LEU A 338 -0.07 -8.81 12.49
CA LEU A 338 0.30 -10.21 12.27
C LEU A 338 1.40 -10.30 11.21
N LEU A 339 2.60 -10.75 11.62
CA LEU A 339 3.80 -10.80 10.79
C LEU A 339 4.35 -12.23 10.70
N GLY A 340 4.54 -12.77 9.50
CA GLY A 340 5.16 -14.10 9.32
C GLY A 340 6.64 -14.11 9.73
N SER A 341 7.12 -15.23 10.26
CA SER A 341 8.51 -15.36 10.78
C SER A 341 9.62 -14.90 9.82
N GLY A 342 9.41 -15.02 8.50
CA GLY A 342 10.36 -14.52 7.49
C GLY A 342 10.52 -13.00 7.48
N VAL A 343 9.48 -12.25 7.87
CA VAL A 343 9.55 -10.80 8.14
C VAL A 343 10.16 -10.57 9.51
N VAL A 344 9.76 -11.37 10.51
CA VAL A 344 10.20 -11.19 11.91
C VAL A 344 11.72 -11.27 12.04
N LYS A 345 12.31 -12.33 11.48
CA LYS A 345 13.76 -12.61 11.41
C LYS A 345 14.57 -11.50 10.74
N ARG A 346 13.95 -10.75 9.83
CA ARG A 346 14.59 -9.63 9.11
C ARG A 346 14.51 -8.31 9.86
N ARG A 347 14.09 -8.30 11.14
CA ARG A 347 14.09 -7.11 12.02
C ARG A 347 13.42 -5.89 11.36
N TYR A 348 12.32 -6.08 10.63
CA TYR A 348 11.60 -5.01 9.89
C TYR A 348 12.53 -4.09 9.06
N THR A 349 13.67 -4.60 8.59
CA THR A 349 14.65 -3.84 7.78
C THR A 349 14.19 -3.55 6.35
N GLN A 350 13.00 -4.05 5.98
CA GLN A 350 12.14 -3.43 4.98
C GLN A 350 11.31 -2.36 5.73
N PRO A 351 11.65 -1.05 5.67
CA PRO A 351 11.15 -0.02 6.60
C PRO A 351 9.67 0.37 6.42
N TYR A 352 8.85 -0.52 5.88
CA TYR A 352 7.47 -0.30 5.47
C TYR A 352 6.49 -1.10 6.33
N ALA A 353 6.71 -2.41 6.50
CA ALA A 353 5.73 -3.32 7.09
C ALA A 353 5.18 -2.84 8.45
N LEU A 354 6.03 -2.74 9.49
CA LEU A 354 5.55 -2.36 10.83
C LEU A 354 4.97 -0.92 10.87
N GLY A 355 5.52 0.00 10.08
CA GLY A 355 5.02 1.38 10.01
C GLY A 355 3.64 1.45 9.34
N HIS A 356 3.44 0.69 8.26
CA HIS A 356 2.20 0.56 7.49
C HIS A 356 1.11 -0.06 8.37
N GLU A 357 1.37 -1.22 9.00
CA GLU A 357 0.40 -1.87 9.88
C GLU A 357 0.05 -1.04 11.14
N ILE A 358 0.98 -0.19 11.63
CA ILE A 358 0.67 0.74 12.72
C ILE A 358 -0.26 1.87 12.26
N VAL A 359 -0.02 2.47 11.08
CA VAL A 359 -0.90 3.52 10.54
C VAL A 359 -2.32 3.00 10.29
N HIS A 360 -2.46 1.72 9.91
CA HIS A 360 -3.76 1.07 9.79
C HIS A 360 -4.60 1.07 11.08
N SER A 361 -3.99 1.30 12.24
CA SER A 361 -4.72 1.46 13.50
C SER A 361 -5.66 2.67 13.49
N TRP A 362 -5.29 3.75 12.78
CA TRP A 362 -6.15 4.93 12.61
C TRP A 362 -7.08 4.81 11.39
N PHE A 363 -6.58 4.25 10.28
CA PHE A 363 -7.29 4.17 9.00
C PHE A 363 -7.43 2.72 8.53
N GLY A 364 -8.64 2.24 8.33
CA GLY A 364 -8.98 0.83 8.17
C GLY A 364 -9.56 0.24 9.45
N ASN A 365 -8.86 0.38 10.59
CA ASN A 365 -9.30 -0.23 11.86
C ASN A 365 -10.10 0.68 12.79
N TRP A 366 -9.97 2.01 12.69
CA TRP A 366 -10.72 2.97 13.52
C TRP A 366 -11.65 3.85 12.69
N VAL A 367 -11.11 4.55 11.68
CA VAL A 367 -11.92 5.01 10.55
C VAL A 367 -12.04 3.83 9.59
N LEU A 368 -13.21 3.21 9.52
CA LEU A 368 -13.44 2.01 8.70
C LEU A 368 -13.46 2.36 7.21
N ASN A 369 -13.16 1.41 6.34
CA ASN A 369 -13.09 1.63 4.90
C ASN A 369 -14.20 0.89 4.15
N ASP A 370 -15.05 1.63 3.44
CA ASP A 370 -15.95 1.03 2.46
C ASP A 370 -15.15 0.70 1.17
N VAL A 371 -14.84 -0.57 0.97
CA VAL A 371 -14.10 -1.06 -0.20
C VAL A 371 -14.90 -0.93 -1.51
N GLU A 372 -16.23 -0.89 -1.46
CA GLU A 372 -17.06 -0.72 -2.65
C GLU A 372 -17.05 0.73 -3.14
N ALA A 373 -16.90 1.69 -2.22
CA ALA A 373 -16.71 3.13 -2.48
C ALA A 373 -15.24 3.55 -2.74
N GLY A 374 -14.32 2.58 -2.83
CA GLY A 374 -12.91 2.78 -3.16
C GLY A 374 -12.01 2.82 -1.92
N ASN A 375 -11.08 1.87 -1.85
CA ASN A 375 -10.12 1.70 -0.76
C ASN A 375 -9.02 2.78 -0.81
N TRP A 376 -9.30 3.94 -0.22
CA TRP A 376 -8.38 5.06 -0.08
C TRP A 376 -7.33 4.82 1.02
N VAL A 377 -7.64 3.93 1.96
CA VAL A 377 -6.81 3.66 3.15
C VAL A 377 -5.43 3.13 2.76
N GLU A 378 -5.34 2.13 1.87
CA GLU A 378 -4.03 1.61 1.41
C GLU A 378 -3.12 2.71 0.83
N GLY A 379 -3.73 3.65 0.11
CA GLY A 379 -3.04 4.82 -0.45
C GLY A 379 -2.53 5.79 0.61
N LEU A 380 -3.36 6.12 1.61
CA LEU A 380 -2.92 6.99 2.71
C LEU A 380 -1.88 6.31 3.60
N THR A 381 -2.07 5.03 3.92
CA THR A 381 -1.11 4.25 4.70
C THR A 381 0.24 4.17 3.97
N THR A 382 0.24 3.90 2.66
CA THR A 382 1.43 3.96 1.79
C THR A 382 2.08 5.35 1.81
N TYR A 383 1.28 6.43 1.73
CA TYR A 383 1.79 7.80 1.80
C TYR A 383 2.47 8.09 3.13
N LEU A 384 1.86 7.70 4.25
CA LEU A 384 2.38 8.00 5.58
C LEU A 384 3.58 7.13 5.96
N ALA A 385 3.52 5.82 5.70
CA ALA A 385 4.54 4.86 6.12
C ALA A 385 5.72 4.76 5.15
N ASN A 386 5.49 4.78 3.84
CA ASN A 386 6.57 4.53 2.88
C ASN A 386 7.23 5.83 2.44
N TYR A 387 6.45 6.90 2.26
CA TYR A 387 6.96 8.20 1.81
C TYR A 387 7.23 9.17 2.97
N TYR A 388 6.18 9.53 3.73
CA TYR A 388 6.27 10.66 4.66
C TYR A 388 7.12 10.32 5.88
N HIS A 389 7.23 9.05 6.27
CA HIS A 389 8.17 8.63 7.31
C HIS A 389 9.63 8.99 6.97
N ASP A 390 10.06 8.83 5.72
CA ASP A 390 11.41 9.22 5.30
C ASP A 390 11.56 10.75 5.27
N GLU A 391 10.54 11.51 4.85
CA GLU A 391 10.54 12.98 4.92
C GLU A 391 10.64 13.47 6.39
N LEU A 392 9.84 12.91 7.29
CA LEU A 392 9.84 13.17 8.72
C LEU A 392 11.18 12.81 9.39
N ALA A 393 11.86 11.77 8.90
CA ALA A 393 13.18 11.36 9.34
C ALA A 393 14.33 12.17 8.71
N GLY A 394 14.05 13.19 7.90
CA GLY A 394 15.06 14.02 7.23
C GLY A 394 15.78 13.34 6.05
N LYS A 395 15.26 12.21 5.56
CA LYS A 395 15.84 11.38 4.51
C LYS A 395 15.34 11.80 3.13
N ALA A 396 15.71 13.01 2.71
CA ALA A 396 15.17 13.67 1.52
C ALA A 396 15.33 12.84 0.21
N GLU A 397 16.49 12.19 0.01
CA GLU A 397 16.73 11.35 -1.17
C GLU A 397 15.90 10.06 -1.16
N GLN A 398 15.71 9.44 0.00
CA GLN A 398 14.84 8.26 0.12
C GLN A 398 13.39 8.64 -0.16
N ALA A 399 12.89 9.73 0.44
CA ALA A 399 11.55 10.25 0.16
C ALA A 399 11.37 10.62 -1.33
N ARG A 400 12.41 11.18 -1.99
CA ARG A 400 12.40 11.42 -3.44
C ARG A 400 12.32 10.12 -4.24
N GLU A 401 13.10 9.11 -3.88
CA GLU A 401 13.09 7.82 -4.57
C GLU A 401 11.74 7.10 -4.40
N GLN A 402 11.07 7.22 -3.26
CA GLN A 402 9.71 6.71 -3.08
C GLN A 402 8.72 7.30 -4.09
N ARG A 403 8.71 8.63 -4.24
CA ARG A 403 7.84 9.29 -5.24
C ARG A 403 8.21 8.88 -6.67
N ARG A 404 9.51 8.78 -6.99
CA ARG A 404 10.00 8.25 -8.28
C ARG A 404 9.45 6.85 -8.53
N MET A 405 9.59 5.93 -7.56
CA MET A 405 9.14 4.54 -7.68
C MET A 405 7.61 4.41 -7.80
N MET A 406 6.84 5.30 -7.16
CA MET A 406 5.38 5.37 -7.33
C MET A 406 4.98 5.77 -8.76
N VAL A 407 5.66 6.78 -9.33
CA VAL A 407 5.44 7.23 -10.72
C VAL A 407 5.91 6.18 -11.74
N LEU A 408 7.08 5.57 -11.51
CA LEU A 408 7.61 4.51 -12.37
C LEU A 408 6.73 3.25 -12.36
N GLY A 409 6.20 2.84 -11.20
CA GLY A 409 5.32 1.67 -11.10
C GLY A 409 4.05 1.79 -11.91
N TYR A 410 3.44 2.97 -11.92
CA TYR A 410 2.30 3.26 -12.79
C TYR A 410 2.68 3.22 -14.28
N ALA A 411 3.80 3.84 -14.68
CA ALA A 411 4.28 3.82 -16.07
C ALA A 411 4.64 2.40 -16.58
N VAL A 412 5.13 1.53 -15.69
CA VAL A 412 5.56 0.16 -16.02
C VAL A 412 4.37 -0.81 -16.05
N TYR A 413 3.51 -0.81 -15.03
CA TYR A 413 2.47 -1.83 -14.87
C TYR A 413 1.09 -1.44 -15.40
N VAL A 414 0.76 -0.15 -15.53
CA VAL A 414 -0.60 0.28 -15.92
C VAL A 414 -0.63 0.67 -17.40
N ARG A 415 -1.01 -0.28 -18.25
CA ARG A 415 -1.29 0.01 -19.66
C ARG A 415 -2.52 0.92 -19.78
N PRO A 416 -2.60 1.84 -20.77
CA PRO A 416 -3.77 2.69 -20.96
C PRO A 416 -5.10 1.93 -21.09
N GLU A 417 -5.06 0.76 -21.73
CA GLU A 417 -6.22 -0.13 -21.91
C GLU A 417 -6.70 -0.84 -20.63
N ASP A 418 -5.83 -0.99 -19.63
CA ASP A 418 -6.11 -1.71 -18.36
C ASP A 418 -6.36 -0.74 -17.18
N ASP A 419 -6.23 0.57 -17.40
CA ASP A 419 -6.27 1.62 -16.39
C ASP A 419 -7.69 1.91 -15.89
N TYR A 420 -7.82 2.31 -14.63
CA TYR A 420 -9.10 2.65 -14.01
C TYR A 420 -8.99 3.77 -12.96
N PRO A 421 -10.09 4.44 -12.59
CA PRO A 421 -10.08 5.47 -11.55
C PRO A 421 -9.70 4.89 -10.20
N VAL A 422 -8.84 5.55 -9.44
CA VAL A 422 -8.40 5.03 -8.12
C VAL A 422 -9.55 4.95 -7.11
N GLY A 423 -10.62 5.74 -7.29
CA GLY A 423 -11.89 5.57 -6.58
C GLY A 423 -12.64 4.25 -6.85
N ARG A 424 -12.17 3.40 -7.77
CA ARG A 424 -12.68 2.03 -7.99
C ARG A 424 -11.74 0.92 -7.49
N PHE A 425 -10.56 1.27 -6.95
CA PHE A 425 -9.66 0.28 -6.36
C PHE A 425 -10.31 -0.31 -5.09
N ARG A 426 -10.32 -1.63 -4.96
CA ARG A 426 -10.92 -2.34 -3.81
C ARG A 426 -9.87 -3.11 -3.02
N GLN A 427 -9.14 -3.95 -3.75
CA GLN A 427 -8.10 -4.83 -3.27
C GLN A 427 -7.05 -5.05 -4.37
N LYS A 428 -5.86 -5.49 -3.98
CA LYS A 428 -4.75 -5.77 -4.89
C LYS A 428 -4.79 -7.23 -5.36
N VAL A 429 -5.02 -7.46 -6.65
CA VAL A 429 -4.86 -8.78 -7.28
C VAL A 429 -3.51 -8.88 -7.98
N ASP A 430 -3.06 -7.79 -8.61
CA ASP A 430 -1.81 -7.75 -9.38
C ASP A 430 -0.97 -6.47 -9.14
N GLN A 431 0.06 -6.24 -9.98
CA GLN A 431 0.91 -5.04 -9.90
C GLN A 431 0.30 -3.76 -10.48
N LYS A 432 -0.66 -3.87 -11.39
CA LYS A 432 -1.44 -2.73 -11.88
C LYS A 432 -2.35 -2.22 -10.77
N ASP A 433 -2.99 -3.11 -10.01
CA ASP A 433 -3.76 -2.73 -8.82
C ASP A 433 -2.87 -2.11 -7.74
N ASN A 434 -1.66 -2.64 -7.52
CA ASN A 434 -0.66 -2.02 -6.65
C ASN A 434 -0.31 -0.59 -7.12
N ALA A 435 -0.09 -0.41 -8.42
CA ALA A 435 0.28 0.88 -8.98
C ALA A 435 -0.86 1.93 -8.94
N ILE A 436 -2.12 1.49 -9.01
CA ILE A 436 -3.29 2.38 -8.89
C ILE A 436 -3.67 2.60 -7.42
N GLY A 437 -3.97 1.54 -6.69
CA GLY A 437 -4.52 1.58 -5.33
C GLY A 437 -3.55 2.03 -4.23
N TYR A 438 -2.26 1.73 -4.39
CA TYR A 438 -1.23 2.12 -3.41
C TYR A 438 -0.44 3.34 -3.93
N GLN A 439 0.17 3.22 -5.12
CA GLN A 439 1.16 4.20 -5.58
C GLN A 439 0.52 5.49 -6.13
N LYS A 440 -0.45 5.40 -7.05
CA LYS A 440 -1.22 6.58 -7.50
C LYS A 440 -1.97 7.20 -6.32
N ALA A 441 -2.68 6.41 -5.51
CA ALA A 441 -3.40 6.90 -4.34
C ALA A 441 -2.50 7.66 -3.34
N ALA A 442 -1.31 7.13 -3.01
CA ALA A 442 -0.35 7.83 -2.16
C ALA A 442 0.09 9.17 -2.76
N MET A 443 0.30 9.21 -4.07
CA MET A 443 0.61 10.46 -4.78
C MET A 443 -0.58 11.42 -4.87
N VAL A 444 -1.84 10.95 -4.82
CA VAL A 444 -3.01 11.82 -4.65
C VAL A 444 -2.98 12.51 -3.29
N PHE A 445 -2.68 11.79 -2.19
CA PHE A 445 -2.51 12.42 -0.88
C PHE A 445 -1.31 13.38 -0.82
N HIS A 446 -0.20 13.02 -1.48
CA HIS A 446 0.95 13.92 -1.63
C HIS A 446 0.58 15.24 -2.33
N MET A 447 -0.12 15.15 -3.47
CA MET A 447 -0.56 16.35 -4.21
C MET A 447 -1.63 17.13 -3.44
N LEU A 448 -2.52 16.45 -2.70
CA LEU A 448 -3.52 17.11 -1.84
C LEU A 448 -2.83 17.94 -0.76
N ARG A 449 -1.83 17.39 -0.06
CA ARG A 449 -1.02 18.14 0.92
C ARG A 449 -0.34 19.36 0.31
N ARG A 450 0.18 19.25 -0.91
CA ARG A 450 0.80 20.39 -1.63
C ARG A 450 -0.23 21.44 -2.08
N GLU A 451 -1.46 21.03 -2.41
CA GLU A 451 -2.54 21.93 -2.81
C GLU A 451 -3.17 22.66 -1.62
N VAL A 452 -3.35 22.01 -0.46
CA VAL A 452 -3.99 22.61 0.73
C VAL A 452 -3.02 23.17 1.77
N GLY A 453 -1.75 22.75 1.73
CA GLY A 453 -0.73 23.14 2.71
C GLY A 453 -0.72 22.29 3.99
N GLU A 454 0.36 22.40 4.75
CA GLU A 454 0.64 21.55 5.92
C GLU A 454 -0.47 21.57 6.98
N GLU A 455 -0.83 22.75 7.46
CA GLU A 455 -1.76 22.92 8.60
C GLU A 455 -3.14 22.33 8.29
N ILE A 456 -3.67 22.65 7.09
CA ILE A 456 -4.95 22.12 6.61
C ILE A 456 -4.85 20.61 6.40
N PHE A 457 -3.73 20.08 5.91
CA PHE A 457 -3.57 18.65 5.66
C PHE A 457 -3.56 17.82 6.96
N TRP A 458 -2.68 18.17 7.90
CA TRP A 458 -2.59 17.46 9.18
C TRP A 458 -3.82 17.71 10.07
N GLY A 459 -4.41 18.90 10.01
CA GLY A 459 -5.71 19.19 10.63
C GLY A 459 -6.84 18.36 10.04
N GLY A 460 -6.89 18.20 8.72
CA GLY A 460 -7.85 17.37 8.00
C GLY A 460 -7.77 15.89 8.38
N LEU A 461 -6.56 15.31 8.44
CA LEU A 461 -6.39 13.93 8.88
C LEU A 461 -6.84 13.71 10.34
N LYS A 462 -6.49 14.63 11.25
CA LYS A 462 -6.98 14.59 12.65
C LYS A 462 -8.50 14.72 12.74
N LYS A 463 -9.09 15.59 11.93
CA LYS A 463 -10.56 15.76 11.84
C LYS A 463 -11.23 14.51 11.28
N LEU A 464 -10.64 13.84 10.30
CA LEU A 464 -11.15 12.58 9.74
C LEU A 464 -11.16 11.48 10.82
N VAL A 465 -10.07 11.33 11.57
CA VAL A 465 -9.96 10.39 12.71
C VAL A 465 -10.98 10.69 13.83
N ALA A 466 -11.19 11.97 14.15
CA ALA A 466 -12.10 12.39 15.21
C ALA A 466 -13.57 12.26 14.80
N ASP A 467 -13.93 12.67 13.59
CA ASP A 467 -15.31 12.62 13.09
C ASP A 467 -15.73 11.17 12.77
N TYR A 468 -14.87 10.35 12.14
CA TYR A 468 -15.25 9.04 11.59
C TYR A 468 -14.75 7.83 12.41
N GLY A 469 -14.26 8.05 13.63
CA GLY A 469 -13.94 6.96 14.55
C GLY A 469 -15.13 6.02 14.80
N GLY A 470 -14.94 4.72 14.54
CA GLY A 470 -15.98 3.69 14.63
C GLY A 470 -17.03 3.75 13.50
N ARG A 471 -16.74 4.44 12.39
CA ARG A 471 -17.63 4.62 11.24
C ARG A 471 -16.88 4.44 9.92
N TYR A 472 -17.62 4.14 8.85
CA TYR A 472 -17.06 4.15 7.49
C TYR A 472 -16.74 5.57 7.03
N GLY A 473 -15.56 5.73 6.41
CA GLY A 473 -15.21 6.89 5.60
C GLY A 473 -14.93 6.44 4.17
N THR A 474 -15.42 7.18 3.18
CA THR A 474 -15.12 6.99 1.76
C THR A 474 -14.29 8.17 1.22
N TRP A 475 -13.91 8.13 -0.06
CA TRP A 475 -13.35 9.29 -0.75
C TRP A 475 -14.22 10.56 -0.64
N ARG A 476 -15.55 10.44 -0.46
CA ARG A 476 -16.46 11.60 -0.29
C ARG A 476 -16.30 12.26 1.08
N GLU A 477 -16.14 11.47 2.13
CA GLU A 477 -15.89 11.97 3.49
C GLU A 477 -14.51 12.62 3.57
N VAL A 478 -13.51 12.07 2.87
CA VAL A 478 -12.20 12.70 2.66
C VAL A 478 -12.39 14.04 1.92
N GLU A 479 -13.01 14.07 0.74
CA GLU A 479 -13.27 15.30 -0.02
C GLU A 479 -13.93 16.38 0.83
N ARG A 480 -14.97 16.02 1.58
CA ARG A 480 -15.72 16.94 2.44
C ARG A 480 -14.85 17.49 3.57
N VAL A 481 -14.16 16.64 4.33
CA VAL A 481 -13.30 17.06 5.45
C VAL A 481 -12.19 18.00 4.98
N PHE A 482 -11.55 17.73 3.85
CA PHE A 482 -10.51 18.60 3.31
C PHE A 482 -11.07 19.90 2.71
N SER A 483 -12.26 19.89 2.09
CA SER A 483 -12.92 21.11 1.60
C SER A 483 -13.38 22.02 2.74
N ASP A 484 -13.97 21.44 3.79
CA ASP A 484 -14.37 22.14 5.03
C ASP A 484 -13.15 22.83 5.68
N MET A 485 -12.04 22.08 5.83
CA MET A 485 -10.79 22.59 6.43
C MET A 485 -10.07 23.62 5.55
N ALA A 486 -10.18 23.52 4.23
CA ALA A 486 -9.57 24.47 3.30
C ALA A 486 -10.42 25.74 3.07
N GLY A 487 -11.68 25.76 3.53
CA GLY A 487 -12.62 26.85 3.29
C GLY A 487 -12.96 27.08 1.82
N ARG A 488 -12.73 26.07 0.95
CA ARG A 488 -12.95 26.14 -0.49
C ARG A 488 -13.31 24.77 -1.06
N ASP A 489 -14.07 24.77 -2.14
CA ASP A 489 -14.44 23.55 -2.85
C ASP A 489 -13.22 22.87 -3.50
N LEU A 490 -12.96 21.62 -3.12
CA LEU A 490 -11.93 20.77 -3.71
C LEU A 490 -12.48 19.76 -4.71
N ARG A 491 -13.78 19.83 -5.07
CA ARG A 491 -14.43 18.89 -5.99
C ARG A 491 -13.67 18.65 -7.29
N TRP A 492 -13.07 19.70 -7.87
CA TRP A 492 -12.24 19.61 -9.07
C TRP A 492 -11.03 18.66 -8.90
N PHE A 493 -10.43 18.63 -7.69
CA PHE A 493 -9.26 17.81 -7.38
C PHE A 493 -9.65 16.34 -7.32
N PHE A 494 -10.72 16.00 -6.60
CA PHE A 494 -11.18 14.63 -6.44
C PHE A 494 -11.78 14.07 -7.74
N ALA A 495 -12.56 14.87 -8.47
CA ALA A 495 -13.03 14.53 -9.82
C ALA A 495 -11.86 14.15 -10.75
N GLN A 496 -10.76 14.91 -10.72
CA GLN A 496 -9.61 14.71 -11.59
C GLN A 496 -8.66 13.58 -11.14
N TRP A 497 -8.41 13.43 -9.84
CA TRP A 497 -7.37 12.53 -9.35
C TRP A 497 -7.92 11.20 -8.82
N VAL A 498 -9.16 11.17 -8.33
CA VAL A 498 -9.81 9.98 -7.77
C VAL A 498 -10.72 9.30 -8.79
N GLU A 499 -11.58 10.07 -9.47
CA GLU A 499 -12.67 9.53 -10.31
C GLU A 499 -12.34 9.43 -11.80
N ARG A 500 -11.29 10.10 -12.27
CA ARG A 500 -10.82 10.05 -13.65
C ARG A 500 -9.71 9.01 -13.84
N THR A 501 -9.87 8.16 -14.86
CA THR A 501 -8.84 7.23 -15.36
C THR A 501 -7.65 8.01 -15.95
N GLY A 502 -6.44 7.48 -15.84
CA GLY A 502 -5.24 8.10 -16.41
C GLY A 502 -4.45 8.98 -15.45
N ALA A 503 -3.45 9.65 -16.02
CA ALA A 503 -2.61 10.68 -15.42
C ALA A 503 -2.03 11.55 -16.56
N PRO A 504 -1.62 12.81 -16.31
CA PRO A 504 -1.09 13.66 -17.37
C PRO A 504 0.21 13.11 -17.93
N SER A 505 0.35 13.13 -19.25
CA SER A 505 1.64 12.91 -19.94
C SER A 505 2.17 14.26 -20.40
N LEU A 506 3.36 14.64 -19.91
CA LEU A 506 3.94 15.98 -20.02
C LEU A 506 5.23 15.94 -20.83
N THR A 507 5.34 16.82 -21.81
CA THR A 507 6.53 16.99 -22.65
C THR A 507 6.91 18.47 -22.67
N VAL A 508 8.19 18.80 -22.42
CA VAL A 508 8.70 20.14 -22.74
C VAL A 508 8.91 20.23 -24.25
N ARG A 509 8.17 21.12 -24.92
CA ARG A 509 8.19 21.27 -26.39
C ARG A 509 9.24 22.27 -26.86
N GLU A 510 9.48 23.30 -26.06
CA GLU A 510 10.37 24.41 -26.40
C GLU A 510 10.90 25.02 -25.09
N ALA A 511 12.18 25.35 -25.05
CA ALA A 511 12.79 26.18 -24.01
C ALA A 511 13.78 27.14 -24.67
N VAL A 512 13.41 28.42 -24.74
CA VAL A 512 14.11 29.44 -25.54
C VAL A 512 14.32 30.72 -24.74
N THR A 513 15.55 31.23 -24.80
CA THR A 513 15.95 32.52 -24.22
C THR A 513 15.37 33.67 -25.06
N GLN A 514 14.52 34.51 -24.48
CA GLN A 514 13.89 35.64 -25.18
C GLN A 514 14.70 36.95 -25.16
N GLY A 515 15.79 37.01 -24.39
CA GLY A 515 16.67 38.18 -24.26
C GLY A 515 17.02 38.47 -22.81
N GLU A 516 17.52 39.69 -22.54
CA GLU A 516 17.76 40.15 -21.17
C GLU A 516 16.42 40.54 -20.51
N ALA A 517 16.10 39.93 -19.37
CA ALA A 517 14.84 40.14 -18.64
C ALA A 517 14.75 41.51 -17.94
N SER A 518 15.88 42.12 -17.61
CA SER A 518 15.92 43.32 -16.80
C SER A 518 17.11 44.21 -17.13
N SER A 519 16.97 45.51 -16.81
CA SER A 519 18.07 46.48 -16.77
C SER A 519 19.15 46.18 -15.70
N SER A 520 19.13 44.98 -15.11
CA SER A 520 20.12 44.49 -14.14
C SER A 520 20.80 43.18 -14.59
N GLY A 521 20.69 42.80 -15.86
CA GLY A 521 21.47 41.69 -16.45
C GLY A 521 20.94 40.27 -16.21
N GLY A 522 19.62 40.11 -16.01
CA GLY A 522 18.97 38.79 -16.01
C GLY A 522 18.61 38.31 -17.43
N TYR A 523 18.19 37.06 -17.59
CA TYR A 523 17.70 36.46 -18.83
C TYR A 523 16.23 36.09 -18.71
N SER A 524 15.43 36.32 -19.76
CA SER A 524 14.05 35.85 -19.82
C SER A 524 13.99 34.52 -20.56
N LEU A 525 13.42 33.49 -19.93
CA LEU A 525 13.30 32.14 -20.46
C LEU A 525 11.83 31.79 -20.70
N LYS A 526 11.45 31.60 -21.96
CA LYS A 526 10.15 31.04 -22.34
C LYS A 526 10.24 29.53 -22.38
N VAL A 527 9.36 28.83 -21.67
CA VAL A 527 9.21 27.37 -21.73
C VAL A 527 7.78 27.03 -22.15
N ARG A 528 7.65 26.08 -23.09
CA ARG A 528 6.36 25.57 -23.57
C ARG A 528 6.20 24.11 -23.15
N ILE A 529 5.16 23.83 -22.39
CA ILE A 529 4.87 22.52 -21.82
C ILE A 529 3.55 22.03 -22.42
N ALA A 530 3.55 20.85 -23.03
CA ALA A 530 2.36 20.25 -23.62
C ALA A 530 1.85 19.06 -22.78
N GLN A 531 0.53 18.92 -22.72
CA GLN A 531 -0.16 17.74 -22.20
C GLN A 531 -0.68 16.89 -23.37
N THR A 532 -0.56 15.57 -23.28
CA THR A 532 -1.20 14.66 -24.24
C THR A 532 -2.55 14.17 -23.71
N GLY A 533 -3.61 14.33 -24.51
CA GLY A 533 -4.99 14.01 -24.14
C GLY A 533 -5.69 15.17 -23.45
N ASP A 534 -6.84 14.90 -22.81
CA ASP A 534 -7.59 15.92 -22.06
C ASP A 534 -6.70 16.52 -20.94
N PRO A 535 -6.58 17.86 -20.82
CA PRO A 535 -5.70 18.49 -19.84
C PRO A 535 -5.97 18.07 -18.39
N TYR A 536 -4.93 18.08 -17.57
CA TYR A 536 -5.03 18.07 -16.11
C TYR A 536 -4.67 19.46 -15.57
N ARG A 537 -5.33 19.86 -14.49
CA ARG A 537 -4.90 20.98 -13.63
C ARG A 537 -3.88 20.50 -12.60
N LEU A 538 -2.67 21.06 -12.60
CA LEU A 538 -1.62 20.74 -11.63
C LEU A 538 -0.65 21.91 -11.38
N SER A 539 0.00 21.89 -10.21
CA SER A 539 1.14 22.74 -9.87
C SER A 539 2.44 21.96 -10.10
N LEU A 540 3.12 22.27 -11.20
CA LEU A 540 4.28 21.56 -11.71
C LEU A 540 5.58 22.28 -11.31
N PRO A 541 6.51 21.65 -10.57
CA PRO A 541 7.84 22.18 -10.37
C PRO A 541 8.62 22.26 -11.69
N VAL A 542 9.31 23.38 -11.91
CA VAL A 542 10.16 23.61 -13.09
C VAL A 542 11.54 24.04 -12.59
N SER A 543 12.54 23.23 -12.90
CA SER A 543 13.92 23.39 -12.48
C SER A 543 14.76 23.91 -13.65
N VAL A 544 15.44 25.04 -13.48
CA VAL A 544 16.26 25.67 -14.51
C VAL A 544 17.71 25.66 -14.07
N LYS A 545 18.53 24.89 -14.77
CA LYS A 545 19.98 24.83 -14.57
C LYS A 545 20.63 26.01 -15.28
N LEU A 546 21.43 26.81 -14.55
CA LEU A 546 22.08 28.00 -15.05
C LEU A 546 23.58 27.80 -15.32
N ALA A 547 24.14 28.68 -16.15
CA ALA A 547 25.58 28.88 -16.25
C ALA A 547 26.20 29.15 -14.86
N GLY A 548 27.31 28.47 -14.57
CA GLY A 548 27.89 28.41 -13.22
C GLY A 548 27.34 27.29 -12.33
N GLY A 549 26.38 26.48 -12.80
CA GLY A 549 25.93 25.27 -12.12
C GLY A 549 24.87 25.46 -11.03
N ARG A 550 24.43 26.69 -10.77
CA ARG A 550 23.29 26.99 -9.90
C ARG A 550 21.98 26.55 -10.57
N THR A 551 21.05 26.01 -9.78
CA THR A 551 19.67 25.71 -10.21
C THR A 551 18.70 26.74 -9.62
N VAL A 552 17.65 27.08 -10.36
CA VAL A 552 16.50 27.87 -9.92
C VAL A 552 15.24 27.02 -10.04
N GLU A 553 14.42 26.97 -8.99
CA GLU A 553 13.14 26.26 -8.99
C GLU A 553 11.99 27.25 -9.09
N ALA A 554 10.98 26.92 -9.90
CA ALA A 554 9.73 27.66 -10.05
C ALA A 554 8.53 26.69 -9.95
N LEU A 555 7.33 27.22 -9.68
CA LEU A 555 6.08 26.46 -9.74
C LEU A 555 5.22 27.02 -10.88
N ALA A 556 4.95 26.19 -11.88
CA ALA A 556 4.05 26.51 -12.98
C ALA A 556 2.65 25.94 -12.72
N THR A 557 1.62 26.76 -12.86
CA THR A 557 0.24 26.26 -12.98
C THR A 557 0.04 25.80 -14.42
N ILE A 558 -0.33 24.52 -14.59
CA ILE A 558 -0.66 23.92 -15.87
C ILE A 558 -2.12 23.50 -15.80
N ASP A 559 -2.99 23.99 -16.70
CA ASP A 559 -4.40 23.58 -16.80
C ASP A 559 -4.92 23.44 -18.25
N SER A 560 -4.08 23.76 -19.24
CA SER A 560 -4.37 23.70 -20.68
C SER A 560 -3.63 22.56 -21.38
N ALA A 561 -3.95 22.30 -22.66
CA ALA A 561 -3.23 21.33 -23.49
C ALA A 561 -1.81 21.79 -23.87
N GLU A 562 -1.59 23.10 -23.95
CA GLU A 562 -0.28 23.72 -24.12
C GLU A 562 -0.20 24.96 -23.22
N GLN A 563 0.78 24.96 -22.33
CA GLN A 563 1.03 26.04 -21.39
C GLN A 563 2.37 26.70 -21.74
N GLU A 564 2.34 28.02 -21.94
CA GLU A 564 3.54 28.84 -22.00
C GLU A 564 3.81 29.43 -20.61
N ILE A 565 5.06 29.37 -20.17
CA ILE A 565 5.55 30.01 -18.95
C ILE A 565 6.77 30.86 -19.28
N VAL A 566 6.90 32.01 -18.61
CA VAL A 566 8.06 32.89 -18.71
C VAL A 566 8.73 32.97 -17.34
N LEU A 567 10.03 32.72 -17.31
CA LEU A 567 10.85 32.68 -16.10
C LEU A 567 12.00 33.68 -16.23
N ASP A 568 12.04 34.67 -15.34
CA ASP A 568 13.18 35.58 -15.24
C ASP A 568 14.28 34.92 -14.39
N VAL A 569 15.43 34.63 -15.01
CA VAL A 569 16.54 33.94 -14.37
C VAL A 569 17.80 34.81 -14.28
N PRO A 570 18.55 34.78 -13.16
CA PRO A 570 19.66 35.71 -12.88
C PRO A 570 20.96 35.43 -13.66
N SER A 571 20.98 34.43 -14.56
CA SER A 571 22.16 34.01 -15.34
C SER A 571 21.70 33.19 -16.54
N LYS A 572 22.55 33.00 -17.57
CA LYS A 572 22.13 32.27 -18.78
C LYS A 572 21.63 30.86 -18.43
N PRO A 573 20.41 30.46 -18.83
CA PRO A 573 19.93 29.10 -18.65
C PRO A 573 20.65 28.11 -19.58
N ILE A 574 20.76 26.84 -19.15
CA ILE A 574 21.43 25.75 -19.86
C ILE A 574 20.44 24.62 -20.14
N SER A 575 19.68 24.18 -19.14
CA SER A 575 18.63 23.17 -19.31
C SER A 575 17.43 23.47 -18.40
N VAL A 576 16.27 22.95 -18.80
CA VAL A 576 15.01 23.03 -18.06
C VAL A 576 14.51 21.62 -17.83
N ALA A 577 14.30 21.24 -16.57
CA ALA A 577 13.73 19.96 -16.17
C ALA A 577 12.37 20.16 -15.46
N ILE A 578 11.33 19.45 -15.90
CA ILE A 578 10.02 19.45 -15.22
C ILE A 578 9.94 18.33 -14.17
N ASP A 579 9.62 18.74 -12.93
CA ASP A 579 9.45 17.90 -11.75
C ASP A 579 10.57 16.87 -11.50
N PRO A 580 11.86 17.29 -11.38
CA PRO A 580 12.98 16.39 -11.15
C PRO A 580 12.94 15.68 -9.78
N ALA A 581 12.06 16.14 -8.88
CA ALA A 581 11.83 15.58 -7.55
C ALA A 581 10.55 14.71 -7.47
N PHE A 582 9.83 14.50 -8.58
CA PHE A 582 8.62 13.66 -8.65
C PHE A 582 7.51 14.08 -7.66
N HIS A 583 7.27 15.38 -7.48
CA HIS A 583 6.16 15.87 -6.65
C HIS A 583 4.79 15.86 -7.35
N SER A 584 4.74 15.59 -8.65
CA SER A 584 3.52 15.57 -9.47
C SER A 584 3.29 14.17 -10.04
N PHE A 585 2.08 13.62 -9.88
CA PHE A 585 1.76 12.34 -10.49
C PHE A 585 1.56 12.52 -12.01
N ARG A 586 2.35 11.79 -12.81
CA ARG A 586 2.33 11.84 -14.27
C ARG A 586 2.52 10.47 -14.88
N ARG A 587 1.97 10.25 -16.07
CA ARG A 587 2.25 9.07 -16.89
C ARG A 587 3.55 9.30 -17.64
N LEU A 588 4.62 8.62 -17.23
CA LEU A 588 5.85 8.55 -18.03
C LEU A 588 5.65 7.59 -19.21
N SER A 589 6.21 7.94 -20.36
CA SER A 589 6.32 7.02 -21.50
C SER A 589 7.31 5.90 -21.16
N ARG A 590 7.25 4.78 -21.88
CA ARG A 590 8.19 3.67 -21.65
C ARG A 590 9.63 4.07 -21.97
N GLU A 591 9.86 5.10 -22.76
CA GLU A 591 11.17 5.62 -23.20
C GLU A 591 11.83 6.51 -22.14
N GLN A 592 11.03 7.15 -21.27
CA GLN A 592 11.46 7.99 -20.14
C GLN A 592 11.87 7.18 -18.89
N VAL A 593 11.50 5.89 -18.86
CA VAL A 593 11.91 4.95 -17.80
C VAL A 593 13.32 4.41 -18.11
N PRO A 594 14.19 4.08 -17.13
CA PRO A 594 15.42 3.34 -17.42
C PRO A 594 15.12 1.96 -18.03
N PRO A 595 15.94 1.41 -18.95
CA PRO A 595 15.76 0.03 -19.37
C PRO A 595 15.94 -0.90 -18.15
N MET A 596 15.05 -1.87 -17.96
CA MET A 596 15.05 -2.74 -16.76
C MET A 596 14.26 -4.03 -17.03
N LEU A 597 14.50 -5.09 -16.25
CA LEU A 597 13.82 -6.39 -16.42
C LEU A 597 12.29 -6.25 -16.32
N ASN A 598 11.75 -5.36 -15.48
CA ASN A 598 10.30 -5.13 -15.39
C ASN A 598 9.68 -4.61 -16.70
N LEU A 599 10.45 -3.99 -17.60
CA LEU A 599 9.97 -3.62 -18.94
C LEU A 599 9.86 -4.84 -19.87
N PHE A 600 10.75 -5.83 -19.75
CA PHE A 600 10.59 -7.11 -20.45
C PHE A 600 9.31 -7.82 -19.96
N VAL A 601 9.13 -7.88 -18.64
CA VAL A 601 7.99 -8.53 -18.00
C VAL A 601 6.65 -7.94 -18.45
N THR A 602 6.57 -6.61 -18.56
CA THR A 602 5.34 -5.89 -18.95
C THR A 602 5.19 -5.69 -20.46
N GLY A 603 6.17 -6.15 -21.25
CA GLY A 603 6.16 -6.09 -22.72
C GLY A 603 4.93 -6.77 -23.33
N ARG A 604 4.46 -6.25 -24.47
CA ARG A 604 3.31 -6.84 -25.20
C ARG A 604 3.68 -8.12 -25.94
N GLN A 605 4.90 -8.19 -26.47
CA GLN A 605 5.50 -9.38 -27.06
C GLN A 605 6.77 -9.70 -26.27
N ARG A 606 6.92 -10.94 -25.82
CA ARG A 606 7.97 -11.35 -24.88
C ARG A 606 8.59 -12.66 -25.34
N SER A 607 9.90 -12.67 -25.49
CA SER A 607 10.66 -13.81 -26.01
C SER A 607 11.79 -14.18 -25.05
N VAL A 608 11.90 -15.45 -24.65
CA VAL A 608 13.06 -15.98 -23.92
C VAL A 608 13.92 -16.77 -24.91
N VAL A 609 15.21 -16.44 -24.98
CA VAL A 609 16.20 -17.17 -25.79
C VAL A 609 17.07 -18.00 -24.87
N LEU A 610 16.98 -19.33 -25.00
CA LEU A 610 17.88 -20.27 -24.34
C LEU A 610 19.26 -20.29 -24.99
N PRO A 611 20.31 -20.60 -24.19
CA PRO A 611 21.61 -20.99 -24.71
C PRO A 611 21.56 -22.42 -25.28
N SER A 612 22.34 -22.69 -26.32
CA SER A 612 22.49 -24.02 -26.93
C SER A 612 23.93 -24.53 -27.05
N GLU A 613 24.93 -23.72 -26.66
CA GLU A 613 26.34 -24.13 -26.70
C GLU A 613 26.89 -24.49 -25.33
N GLY A 614 27.72 -25.54 -25.26
CA GLY A 614 28.39 -25.99 -24.04
C GLY A 614 27.74 -27.20 -23.34
N PRO A 615 28.32 -27.67 -22.21
CA PRO A 615 27.86 -28.87 -21.52
C PRO A 615 26.48 -28.68 -20.88
N GLU A 616 25.64 -29.72 -20.89
CA GLU A 616 24.27 -29.72 -20.34
C GLU A 616 24.20 -29.17 -18.91
N ALA A 617 25.10 -29.59 -18.03
CA ALA A 617 25.19 -29.12 -16.65
C ALA A 617 25.43 -27.59 -16.53
N SER A 618 25.98 -26.95 -17.56
CA SER A 618 26.17 -25.50 -17.62
C SER A 618 24.93 -24.73 -18.11
N LEU A 619 24.03 -25.42 -18.82
CA LEU A 619 22.81 -24.87 -19.39
C LEU A 619 21.59 -25.10 -18.49
N ALA A 620 21.61 -26.17 -17.68
CA ALA A 620 20.51 -26.58 -16.82
C ALA A 620 19.87 -25.44 -15.98
N PRO A 621 20.61 -24.52 -15.32
CA PRO A 621 20.00 -23.42 -14.56
C PRO A 621 19.15 -22.48 -15.41
N TYR A 622 19.55 -22.25 -16.67
CA TYR A 622 18.82 -21.41 -17.62
C TYR A 622 17.58 -22.13 -18.18
N VAL A 623 17.68 -23.44 -18.43
CA VAL A 623 16.57 -24.28 -18.87
C VAL A 623 15.51 -24.40 -17.78
N GLU A 624 15.91 -24.60 -16.52
CA GLU A 624 15.03 -24.62 -15.33
C GLU A 624 14.30 -23.27 -15.17
N LEU A 625 15.04 -22.15 -15.20
CA LEU A 625 14.47 -20.80 -15.14
C LEU A 625 13.43 -20.55 -16.25
N ALA A 626 13.78 -20.85 -17.51
CA ALA A 626 12.86 -20.67 -18.63
C ALA A 626 11.62 -21.57 -18.49
N GLY A 627 11.78 -22.82 -18.04
CA GLY A 627 10.67 -23.74 -17.78
C GLY A 627 9.73 -23.22 -16.70
N HIS A 628 10.25 -22.67 -15.60
CA HIS A 628 9.45 -22.03 -14.55
C HIS A 628 8.71 -20.77 -15.04
N MET A 629 9.30 -20.01 -15.95
CA MET A 629 8.62 -18.87 -16.59
C MET A 629 7.49 -19.35 -17.50
N THR A 630 7.77 -20.18 -18.50
CA THR A 630 6.78 -20.57 -19.53
C THR A 630 5.64 -21.44 -18.98
N SER A 631 5.86 -22.17 -17.88
CA SER A 631 4.81 -22.94 -17.20
C SER A 631 3.81 -22.10 -16.42
N ARG A 632 4.17 -20.85 -16.04
CA ARG A 632 3.29 -19.92 -15.34
C ARG A 632 2.82 -18.75 -16.21
N GLU A 633 3.55 -18.44 -17.28
CA GLU A 633 3.24 -17.38 -18.25
C GLU A 633 3.33 -17.94 -19.68
N PRO A 634 2.30 -18.65 -20.19
CA PRO A 634 2.35 -19.36 -21.47
C PRO A 634 2.50 -18.45 -22.70
N ASP A 635 2.18 -17.15 -22.56
CA ASP A 635 2.33 -16.14 -23.62
C ASP A 635 3.79 -15.73 -23.88
N VAL A 636 4.76 -16.28 -23.13
CA VAL A 636 6.19 -16.04 -23.33
C VAL A 636 6.72 -17.01 -24.40
N ALA A 637 7.03 -16.49 -25.57
CA ALA A 637 7.61 -17.28 -26.66
C ALA A 637 9.02 -17.78 -26.28
N LYS A 638 9.32 -19.05 -26.58
CA LYS A 638 10.59 -19.69 -26.26
C LYS A 638 11.37 -20.00 -27.53
N PHE A 639 12.59 -19.52 -27.60
CA PHE A 639 13.53 -19.75 -28.70
C PHE A 639 14.80 -20.42 -28.19
N SER A 640 15.51 -21.10 -29.09
CA SER A 640 16.87 -21.59 -28.89
C SER A 640 17.75 -20.89 -29.93
N ASP A 641 18.99 -20.55 -29.60
CA ASP A 641 19.92 -19.81 -30.48
C ASP A 641 20.65 -20.70 -31.51
N HIS A 642 20.01 -21.79 -31.93
CA HIS A 642 20.56 -22.77 -32.87
C HIS A 642 20.91 -22.17 -34.25
N ALA A 643 21.80 -22.86 -34.96
CA ALA A 643 22.52 -22.37 -36.15
C ALA A 643 21.67 -22.04 -37.40
N ASP A 644 20.40 -22.43 -37.44
CA ASP A 644 19.54 -22.28 -38.62
C ASP A 644 18.91 -20.87 -38.74
N HIS A 645 19.20 -19.98 -37.80
CA HIS A 645 18.78 -18.58 -37.81
C HIS A 645 19.99 -17.64 -37.73
N GLU A 646 19.93 -16.52 -38.47
CA GLU A 646 20.87 -15.41 -38.25
C GLU A 646 20.80 -14.95 -36.78
N ALA A 647 21.92 -14.42 -36.25
CA ALA A 647 22.06 -13.99 -34.85
C ALA A 647 21.30 -12.68 -34.54
N VAL A 648 20.00 -12.68 -34.82
CA VAL A 648 19.07 -11.54 -34.74
C VAL A 648 18.15 -11.71 -33.52
N LEU A 649 17.97 -10.65 -32.74
CA LEU A 649 17.09 -10.66 -31.58
C LEU A 649 15.62 -10.83 -32.00
N PRO A 650 14.87 -11.82 -31.45
CA PRO A 650 13.45 -12.02 -31.75
C PRO A 650 12.58 -10.77 -31.56
N GLY A 651 11.38 -10.74 -32.14
CA GLY A 651 10.47 -9.61 -31.97
C GLY A 651 10.07 -9.34 -30.51
N GLY A 652 9.82 -8.06 -30.21
CA GLY A 652 9.35 -7.61 -28.89
C GLY A 652 10.46 -7.37 -27.89
N SER A 653 10.11 -7.45 -26.59
CA SER A 653 11.09 -7.46 -25.52
C SER A 653 11.67 -8.86 -25.33
N VAL A 654 12.99 -8.96 -25.15
CA VAL A 654 13.73 -10.24 -25.18
C VAL A 654 14.50 -10.45 -23.89
N LEU A 655 14.46 -11.68 -23.34
CA LEU A 655 15.34 -12.15 -22.28
C LEU A 655 16.28 -13.23 -22.85
N VAL A 656 17.55 -12.89 -23.00
CA VAL A 656 18.63 -13.80 -23.39
C VAL A 656 19.21 -14.45 -22.13
N LEU A 657 19.35 -15.77 -22.14
CA LEU A 657 19.91 -16.54 -21.03
C LEU A 657 21.24 -17.17 -21.44
N GLY A 658 22.26 -17.07 -20.57
CA GLY A 658 23.63 -17.53 -20.85
C GLY A 658 24.50 -16.47 -21.53
N GLY A 659 25.82 -16.56 -21.33
CA GLY A 659 26.81 -15.59 -21.82
C GLY A 659 27.55 -16.03 -23.09
N PRO A 660 28.65 -15.34 -23.43
CA PRO A 660 29.50 -15.72 -24.57
C PRO A 660 30.00 -17.16 -24.46
N GLY A 661 29.91 -17.91 -25.56
CA GLY A 661 30.23 -19.35 -25.59
C GLY A 661 29.14 -20.27 -25.03
N GLN A 662 28.01 -19.71 -24.57
CA GLN A 662 26.78 -20.44 -24.25
C GLN A 662 25.60 -19.99 -25.13
N ASN A 663 25.47 -18.67 -25.31
CA ASN A 663 24.44 -18.03 -26.11
C ASN A 663 25.08 -17.09 -27.15
N ARG A 664 24.87 -17.38 -28.43
CA ARG A 664 25.36 -16.62 -29.58
C ARG A 664 24.84 -15.18 -29.62
N LEU A 665 23.64 -14.93 -29.07
CA LEU A 665 23.07 -13.58 -29.01
C LEU A 665 23.71 -12.70 -27.91
N ALA A 666 24.51 -13.25 -26.99
CA ALA A 666 25.15 -12.45 -25.94
C ALA A 666 26.01 -11.30 -26.51
N GLY A 667 26.70 -11.54 -27.63
CA GLY A 667 27.45 -10.50 -28.36
C GLY A 667 26.56 -9.38 -28.91
N ALA A 668 25.39 -9.74 -29.45
CA ALA A 668 24.40 -8.76 -29.91
C ALA A 668 23.81 -7.94 -28.74
N VAL A 669 23.58 -8.55 -27.57
CA VAL A 669 23.16 -7.79 -26.38
C VAL A 669 24.22 -6.77 -25.97
N ALA A 670 25.51 -7.17 -25.90
CA ALA A 670 26.59 -6.24 -25.58
C ALA A 670 26.67 -5.06 -26.55
N GLN A 671 26.47 -5.29 -27.86
CA GLN A 671 26.41 -4.23 -28.86
C GLN A 671 25.24 -3.27 -28.62
N VAL A 672 24.04 -3.78 -28.32
CA VAL A 672 22.85 -2.96 -28.01
C VAL A 672 23.02 -2.16 -26.72
N CYS A 673 23.72 -2.70 -25.72
CA CYS A 673 24.05 -1.99 -24.49
C CYS A 673 25.16 -0.92 -24.64
N GLY A 674 25.90 -0.96 -25.76
CA GLY A 674 26.95 0.01 -26.07
C GLY A 674 28.26 -0.18 -25.29
N LYS A 675 29.21 0.75 -25.51
CA LYS A 675 30.63 0.62 -25.13
C LYS A 675 30.92 0.48 -23.63
N GLY A 676 29.94 0.75 -22.76
CA GLY A 676 30.05 0.57 -21.31
C GLY A 676 29.87 -0.86 -20.83
N VAL A 677 29.49 -1.79 -21.71
CA VAL A 677 29.33 -3.22 -21.44
C VAL A 677 30.35 -4.02 -22.24
N ARG A 678 30.99 -4.99 -21.59
CA ARG A 678 31.80 -6.03 -22.25
C ARG A 678 31.48 -7.38 -21.64
N LEU A 679 31.28 -8.40 -22.47
CA LEU A 679 30.97 -9.76 -22.04
C LEU A 679 32.01 -10.69 -22.63
N GLU A 680 32.61 -11.51 -21.78
CA GLU A 680 33.65 -12.49 -22.11
C GLU A 680 33.30 -13.81 -21.38
N PRO A 681 33.83 -14.98 -21.76
CA PRO A 681 33.38 -16.27 -21.20
C PRO A 681 33.70 -16.48 -19.70
N ASP A 682 34.70 -15.76 -19.16
CA ASP A 682 35.17 -15.86 -17.78
C ASP A 682 34.96 -14.56 -16.97
N ARG A 683 34.46 -13.49 -17.60
CA ARG A 683 34.34 -12.16 -16.98
C ARG A 683 33.31 -11.27 -17.68
N PHE A 684 32.82 -10.25 -16.98
CA PHE A 684 32.06 -9.16 -17.60
C PHE A 684 32.47 -7.80 -17.05
N THR A 685 32.32 -6.77 -17.89
CA THR A 685 32.51 -5.36 -17.52
C THR A 685 31.17 -4.63 -17.63
N VAL A 686 30.76 -3.93 -16.57
CA VAL A 686 29.55 -3.09 -16.55
C VAL A 686 29.77 -1.92 -15.58
N GLY A 687 29.21 -0.74 -15.89
CA GLY A 687 29.39 0.45 -15.03
C GLY A 687 30.85 0.90 -14.87
N GLY A 688 31.74 0.50 -15.78
CA GLY A 688 33.18 0.77 -15.70
C GLY A 688 33.98 -0.16 -14.78
N THR A 689 33.36 -1.18 -14.18
CA THR A 689 34.04 -2.18 -13.34
C THR A 689 33.96 -3.57 -13.97
N THR A 690 35.05 -4.34 -13.85
CA THR A 690 35.17 -5.72 -14.34
C THR A 690 34.98 -6.71 -13.19
N TYR A 691 34.29 -7.81 -13.45
CA TYR A 691 34.00 -8.87 -12.50
C TYR A 691 34.32 -10.24 -13.13
N ASP A 692 35.14 -11.04 -12.45
CA ASP A 692 35.67 -12.33 -12.94
C ASP A 692 35.63 -13.47 -11.89
N GLY A 693 35.13 -13.21 -10.68
CA GLY A 693 35.02 -14.23 -9.63
C GLY A 693 33.94 -15.26 -9.94
N ALA A 694 34.24 -16.56 -9.78
CA ALA A 694 33.36 -17.68 -10.13
C ALA A 694 31.92 -17.64 -9.54
N GLY A 695 31.74 -17.02 -8.37
CA GLY A 695 30.43 -16.81 -7.75
C GLY A 695 29.59 -15.68 -8.36
N SER A 696 30.05 -15.02 -9.43
CA SER A 696 29.45 -13.78 -9.94
C SER A 696 28.43 -14.02 -11.06
N ALA A 697 27.39 -13.18 -11.08
CA ALA A 697 26.38 -13.16 -12.15
C ALA A 697 25.91 -11.73 -12.45
N LEU A 698 25.42 -11.53 -13.66
CA LEU A 698 24.94 -10.27 -14.21
C LEU A 698 23.49 -10.40 -14.66
N LEU A 699 22.64 -9.49 -14.20
CA LEU A 699 21.38 -9.13 -14.86
C LEU A 699 21.60 -7.76 -15.51
N LEU A 700 21.28 -7.64 -16.80
CA LEU A 700 21.55 -6.45 -17.62
C LEU A 700 20.38 -6.19 -18.56
N SER A 701 19.83 -4.98 -18.60
CA SER A 701 18.72 -4.58 -19.47
C SER A 701 19.06 -3.30 -20.24
N CYS A 702 18.84 -3.33 -21.55
CA CYS A 702 19.23 -2.28 -22.48
C CYS A 702 18.09 -1.96 -23.47
N ARG A 703 18.09 -0.74 -24.01
CA ARG A 703 17.06 -0.26 -24.94
C ARG A 703 17.23 -0.87 -26.33
N ARG A 704 16.12 -1.27 -26.95
CA ARG A 704 16.12 -1.64 -28.37
C ARG A 704 16.05 -0.40 -29.24
N ALA A 705 17.10 -0.13 -30.02
CA ALA A 705 17.09 0.93 -31.02
C ALA A 705 16.18 0.62 -32.21
N ASP A 706 15.96 -0.68 -32.50
CA ASP A 706 15.11 -1.17 -33.57
C ASP A 706 13.62 -1.23 -33.20
N ARG A 707 13.28 -1.19 -31.89
CA ARG A 707 11.90 -1.21 -31.39
C ARG A 707 11.70 -0.30 -30.17
N THR A 708 11.06 0.83 -30.40
CA THR A 708 10.70 1.81 -29.36
C THR A 708 9.86 1.16 -28.24
N GLY A 709 10.17 1.47 -26.98
CA GLY A 709 9.47 0.95 -25.80
C GLY A 709 9.83 -0.49 -25.38
N ASP A 710 10.51 -1.26 -26.22
CA ASP A 710 11.01 -2.60 -25.91
C ASP A 710 12.42 -2.58 -25.30
N VAL A 711 12.79 -3.69 -24.63
CA VAL A 711 14.12 -3.89 -24.05
C VAL A 711 14.69 -5.25 -24.46
N VAL A 712 16.01 -5.33 -24.52
CA VAL A 712 16.75 -6.59 -24.48
C VAL A 712 17.36 -6.74 -23.09
N THR A 713 17.17 -7.90 -22.47
CA THR A 713 17.69 -8.24 -21.15
C THR A 713 18.55 -9.48 -21.27
N LEU A 714 19.67 -9.53 -20.55
CA LEU A 714 20.56 -10.67 -20.44
C LEU A 714 20.64 -11.11 -18.97
N PHE A 715 20.57 -12.41 -18.73
CA PHE A 715 20.99 -13.02 -17.47
C PHE A 715 22.14 -14.01 -17.71
N TYR A 716 23.29 -13.72 -17.09
CA TYR A 716 24.52 -14.47 -17.28
C TYR A 716 25.26 -14.68 -15.96
N GLY A 717 25.38 -15.93 -15.51
CA GLY A 717 26.31 -16.33 -14.45
C GLY A 717 27.62 -16.86 -15.02
N LEU A 718 28.76 -16.45 -14.44
CA LEU A 718 30.09 -16.93 -14.84
C LEU A 718 30.27 -18.44 -14.56
N THR A 719 29.48 -18.99 -13.65
CA THR A 719 29.38 -20.44 -13.41
C THR A 719 27.93 -20.91 -13.31
N PRO A 720 27.65 -22.21 -13.49
CA PRO A 720 26.30 -22.76 -13.36
C PRO A 720 25.75 -22.60 -11.94
N GLN A 721 26.62 -22.64 -10.92
CA GLN A 721 26.25 -22.41 -9.52
C GLN A 721 25.84 -20.96 -9.27
N ALA A 722 26.57 -19.99 -9.83
CA ALA A 722 26.20 -18.57 -9.74
C ALA A 722 24.86 -18.31 -10.46
N ALA A 723 24.67 -18.90 -11.65
CA ALA A 723 23.41 -18.82 -12.38
C ALA A 723 22.24 -19.42 -11.59
N ALA A 724 22.38 -20.64 -11.03
CA ALA A 724 21.33 -21.29 -10.25
C ALA A 724 20.95 -20.53 -8.96
N THR A 725 21.96 -19.97 -8.27
CA THR A 725 21.74 -19.17 -7.05
C THR A 725 20.93 -17.91 -7.34
N VAL A 726 21.25 -17.21 -8.43
CA VAL A 726 20.61 -15.92 -8.78
C VAL A 726 19.30 -16.09 -9.55
N ALA A 727 19.12 -17.18 -10.33
CA ALA A 727 17.89 -17.44 -11.08
C ALA A 727 16.63 -17.41 -10.19
N ARG A 728 16.72 -17.94 -8.97
CA ARG A 728 15.65 -17.95 -7.95
C ARG A 728 15.33 -16.55 -7.41
N LEU A 729 16.25 -15.60 -7.55
CA LEU A 729 16.14 -14.23 -7.06
C LEU A 729 15.81 -13.21 -8.17
N LEU A 730 15.91 -13.61 -9.44
CA LEU A 730 15.96 -12.71 -10.60
C LEU A 730 14.80 -11.70 -10.64
N PHE A 731 13.57 -12.16 -10.38
CA PHE A 731 12.37 -11.32 -10.45
C PHE A 731 12.10 -10.45 -9.23
N PHE A 732 12.89 -10.58 -8.16
CA PHE A 732 12.90 -9.60 -7.05
C PHE A 732 13.72 -8.35 -7.39
N TYR A 733 14.61 -8.42 -8.39
CA TYR A 733 15.53 -7.34 -8.77
C TYR A 733 15.20 -6.76 -10.15
N GLY A 734 13.94 -6.36 -10.34
CA GLY A 734 13.40 -5.95 -11.65
C GLY A 734 13.57 -4.48 -12.05
N TRP A 735 14.15 -3.64 -11.18
CA TRP A 735 14.02 -2.18 -11.23
C TRP A 735 15.26 -1.39 -11.69
N GLN A 736 16.40 -2.07 -11.88
CA GLN A 736 17.65 -1.44 -12.31
C GLN A 736 18.03 -1.87 -13.73
N SER A 737 18.80 -1.03 -14.43
CA SER A 737 19.35 -1.41 -15.74
C SER A 737 20.45 -2.45 -15.66
N TYR A 738 21.21 -2.49 -14.58
CA TYR A 738 22.09 -3.63 -14.30
C TYR A 738 22.17 -3.94 -12.81
N LEU A 739 22.35 -5.22 -12.50
CA LEU A 739 22.69 -5.74 -11.19
C LEU A 739 23.81 -6.76 -11.32
N VAL A 740 24.84 -6.61 -10.49
CA VAL A 740 25.92 -7.58 -10.32
C VAL A 740 25.73 -8.29 -9.00
N PHE A 741 25.73 -9.61 -9.07
CA PHE A 741 25.61 -10.51 -7.93
C PHE A 741 26.96 -11.17 -7.68
N HIS A 742 27.26 -11.47 -6.42
CA HIS A 742 28.33 -12.36 -5.99
C HIS A 742 27.77 -13.26 -4.89
N GLU A 743 27.84 -14.59 -5.09
CA GLU A 743 27.27 -15.60 -4.18
C GLU A 743 25.79 -15.38 -3.84
N GLY A 744 25.03 -14.78 -4.77
CA GLY A 744 23.62 -14.44 -4.61
C GLY A 744 23.33 -13.06 -3.98
N ALA A 745 24.32 -12.39 -3.40
CA ALA A 745 24.19 -11.03 -2.87
C ALA A 745 24.45 -9.98 -3.96
N VAL A 746 23.68 -8.90 -3.99
CA VAL A 746 23.90 -7.77 -4.93
C VAL A 746 25.09 -6.94 -4.47
N VAL A 747 26.18 -6.95 -5.24
CA VAL A 747 27.42 -6.19 -4.96
C VAL A 747 27.53 -4.89 -5.75
N ALA A 748 26.84 -4.76 -6.88
CA ALA A 748 26.71 -3.49 -7.61
C ALA A 748 25.37 -3.42 -8.35
N ARG A 749 24.90 -2.19 -8.60
CA ARG A 749 23.68 -1.91 -9.38
C ARG A 749 23.73 -0.52 -9.98
N GLY A 750 22.97 -0.26 -11.03
CA GLY A 750 22.82 1.08 -11.60
C GLY A 750 21.80 1.15 -12.74
N ASP A 751 21.47 2.38 -13.13
CA ASP A 751 20.55 2.69 -14.22
C ASP A 751 21.33 3.28 -15.41
N PHE A 752 20.97 2.87 -16.63
CA PHE A 752 21.37 3.57 -17.84
C PHE A 752 20.36 4.70 -18.11
N SER A 753 20.83 5.78 -18.74
CA SER A 753 19.97 6.91 -19.10
C SER A 753 18.76 6.48 -19.94
N PRO A 754 17.58 7.08 -19.72
CA PRO A 754 16.42 6.86 -20.61
C PRO A 754 16.76 7.30 -22.04
N SER A 755 16.10 6.71 -23.04
CA SER A 755 16.35 7.01 -24.45
C SER A 755 15.77 8.36 -24.89
N ARG A 756 14.84 8.91 -24.10
CA ARG A 756 14.39 10.30 -24.14
C ARG A 756 14.12 10.77 -22.72
N ASP A 757 14.66 11.91 -22.35
CA ASP A 757 14.11 12.67 -21.22
C ASP A 757 13.20 13.76 -21.78
N GLU A 758 11.91 13.45 -21.99
CA GLU A 758 10.93 14.47 -22.38
C GLU A 758 10.60 15.46 -21.24
N GLY A 759 11.19 15.22 -20.05
CA GLY A 759 11.15 16.10 -18.90
C GLY A 759 12.30 17.11 -18.84
N GLU A 760 13.49 16.81 -19.36
CA GLU A 760 14.65 17.72 -19.43
C GLU A 760 15.07 18.07 -20.87
N VAL A 761 15.07 19.37 -21.20
CA VAL A 761 15.55 19.88 -22.49
C VAL A 761 16.70 20.88 -22.31
N ALA A 762 17.65 20.88 -23.24
CA ALA A 762 18.65 21.94 -23.36
C ALA A 762 18.00 23.22 -23.91
N VAL A 763 18.36 24.37 -23.35
CA VAL A 763 17.83 25.67 -23.78
C VAL A 763 18.52 26.13 -25.06
N ASP A 764 17.73 26.72 -25.97
CA ASP A 764 18.16 27.17 -27.30
C ASP A 764 18.70 26.05 -28.22
N ALA A 765 18.36 24.78 -27.94
CA ALA A 765 18.63 23.66 -28.84
C ALA A 765 17.65 23.67 -30.04
N GLN A 766 18.20 23.59 -31.26
CA GLN A 766 17.46 23.53 -32.53
C GLN A 766 17.11 22.10 -32.93
#